data_AF-R0JEC8-F1
#
_entry.id   AF-R0JEC8-F1
#
_cell.length_a   1.000
_cell.length_b   1.000
_cell.length_c   1.000
_cell.angle_alpha   90.00
_cell.angle_beta   90.00
_cell.angle_gamma   90.00
#
_symmetry.space_group_name_H-M   'P 1'
#
loop_
_entity.id
_entity.type
_entity.pdbx_description
1 polymer ?
#
loop_
_entity_poly.entity_id
_entity_poly.type
_entity_poly.pdbx_seq_one_letter_code
_entity_poly.pdbx_strand_id
1 'polypeptide(L)'
;AALCFAAPPKTTVRWCTISSAEEKKCNSLKDHTQQERVTLSCVQKATYLDCIKAISNNEADAISLDGGQVFEAGLAPYKLKPIAAEVYERSGGSTTSYYAVAVVKKGTDFMIKDLRGKTSCHTGLGRSAGWNIPIGTLIHRGDIEWEGIDSGSVEQGSRDVCCFLFVLTFLWFPLTYRCLKDGKGDVAFVKHTTVQENAPEEKDEYELLCLDGTRQPVDSYKTCNWARVAAHAVVARDDSKIDDIWSFLSKAQSNFGVGTTSDFHLFGPPGKKDPVLKDLLFKDSAIMLKRVPELMDSQLYLGFEYYSAIQSLRKDQLTVGPRENKIQWCAVGKDEKSKCDRWSVVSNGEVECTVADNTKDCIVKIMKGEADAISLDGGFVYTAGVCGLVPVVGESYEEDSQCSKDEGQPASYFAVAVVKKSDSAITWNNLQGKKSCHTAVGRTAGWNIPMGLIHNKTGSCDFDDYFSEGCAPGSPPNSRLCKLCQGSGENLLEKCVASSHEKYYGYTGALRCLVEQGDVAFIKHSTVGENVDGSNKDDWAKGLTRDDFELLCTNGKRANTMDYKTCHLAKVPTHAVVARPEKANKIRELLEGQEKLFGLHGTEKERFMMFQSQTKDLLFKDLTKCLVKLRQGITYKEFLGDEYYASVASLNTCNPSDLLQVCTFLEDKGPSAFTASSALLHHSESGYLKLHGFLLLAPPPPAQDYSSQQPPRRRASLCPAVLWRLAQAGRSGRRAVLLLGLCDAGKTLLFARCVARLLTGKYRDTQTSITDSSAVYRVSSDKNANVTLIDLPGHESLRLQFLERFKAAARAIVFVVDSVAFQREVKDVAEFLYQVLVDSTVLKNAPALLIACNKQDVTMAKSAKLIQQQLEKELNTLRVTRSAAPTSLDGSAVGGPAQLGKKGKDFDFSQLPMRVEFVECSARGSKGEEGDADFEGLEKWLAKIA
;
A
#
# COMPACT_ATOMS: atom_id res chain seq x y z
N ALA A 1 -25.98 -17.75 -51.55
CA ALA A 1 -26.42 -17.03 -50.34
C ALA A 1 -25.26 -16.18 -49.85
N ALA A 2 -25.34 -14.86 -50.04
CA ALA A 2 -24.33 -13.93 -49.55
C ALA A 2 -24.53 -13.75 -48.03
N LEU A 3 -23.51 -14.10 -47.25
CA LEU A 3 -23.45 -13.83 -45.81
C LEU A 3 -23.21 -12.33 -45.61
N CYS A 4 -24.27 -11.60 -45.24
CA CYS A 4 -24.12 -10.26 -44.68
C CYS A 4 -23.39 -10.37 -43.34
N PHE A 5 -22.12 -9.95 -43.29
CA PHE A 5 -21.49 -9.58 -42.02
C PHE A 5 -22.26 -8.38 -41.47
N ALA A 6 -23.03 -8.60 -40.39
CA ALA A 6 -23.61 -7.50 -39.62
C ALA A 6 -22.46 -6.58 -39.16
N ALA A 7 -22.56 -5.29 -39.49
CA ALA A 7 -21.61 -4.31 -38.99
C ALA A 7 -21.59 -4.35 -37.45
N PRO A 8 -20.42 -4.27 -36.80
CA PRO A 8 -20.34 -4.26 -35.35
C PRO A 8 -21.21 -3.13 -34.77
N PRO A 9 -21.90 -3.35 -33.64
CA PRO A 9 -22.82 -2.37 -33.07
C PRO A 9 -22.09 -1.05 -32.80
N LYS A 10 -22.71 0.08 -33.19
CA LYS A 10 -22.20 1.42 -32.87
C LYS A 10 -22.24 1.60 -31.36
N THR A 11 -21.08 1.79 -30.74
CA THR A 11 -20.96 2.07 -29.31
C THR A 11 -21.20 3.55 -29.06
N THR A 12 -21.90 3.89 -27.96
CA THR A 12 -22.19 5.27 -27.57
C THR A 12 -21.47 5.59 -26.25
N VAL A 13 -20.66 6.64 -26.26
CA VAL A 13 -19.95 7.18 -25.10
C VAL A 13 -20.77 8.33 -24.52
N ARG A 14 -21.19 8.21 -23.26
CA ARG A 14 -21.94 9.26 -22.55
C ARG A 14 -20.99 10.14 -21.74
N TRP A 15 -20.73 11.34 -22.23
CA TRP A 15 -19.90 12.34 -21.57
C TRP A 15 -20.71 13.14 -20.54
N CYS A 16 -20.22 13.24 -19.31
CA CYS A 16 -20.86 14.03 -18.27
C CYS A 16 -20.37 15.47 -18.28
N THR A 17 -21.28 16.43 -18.26
CA THR A 17 -20.97 17.87 -18.19
C THR A 17 -21.52 18.45 -16.88
N ILE A 18 -20.86 19.46 -16.34
CA ILE A 18 -21.22 20.12 -15.07
C ILE A 18 -21.83 21.50 -15.27
N SER A 19 -22.07 21.89 -16.53
CA SER A 19 -22.33 23.26 -16.94
C SER A 19 -23.14 23.32 -18.23
N SER A 20 -24.04 24.30 -18.37
CA SER A 20 -24.79 24.50 -19.61
C SER A 20 -23.91 24.97 -20.77
N ALA A 21 -22.85 25.75 -20.48
CA ALA A 21 -21.86 26.13 -21.48
C ALA A 21 -21.04 24.91 -21.95
N GLU A 22 -20.71 24.02 -21.01
CA GLU A 22 -19.99 22.78 -21.28
C GLU A 22 -20.86 21.79 -22.07
N GLU A 23 -22.13 21.64 -21.69
CA GLU A 23 -23.13 20.83 -22.40
C GLU A 23 -23.31 21.32 -23.85
N LYS A 24 -23.32 22.63 -24.07
CA LYS A 24 -23.37 23.21 -25.42
C LYS A 24 -22.13 22.85 -26.24
N LYS A 25 -20.93 22.90 -25.65
CA LYS A 25 -19.68 22.47 -26.31
C LYS A 25 -19.69 20.96 -26.59
N CYS A 26 -20.21 20.15 -25.68
CA CYS A 26 -20.34 18.70 -25.85
C CYS A 26 -21.29 18.34 -27.00
N ASN A 27 -22.45 18.99 -27.08
CA ASN A 27 -23.40 18.76 -28.18
C ASN A 27 -22.81 19.20 -29.53
N SER A 28 -22.07 20.31 -29.56
CA SER A 28 -21.34 20.69 -30.77
C SER A 28 -20.30 19.63 -31.18
N LEU A 29 -19.53 19.08 -30.24
CA LEU A 29 -18.60 17.98 -30.52
C LEU A 29 -19.32 16.73 -31.04
N LYS A 30 -20.48 16.40 -30.48
CA LYS A 30 -21.33 15.28 -30.95
C LYS A 30 -21.76 15.46 -32.40
N ASP A 31 -22.18 16.64 -32.79
CA ASP A 31 -22.63 16.93 -34.16
C ASP A 31 -21.47 16.78 -35.16
N HIS A 32 -20.26 17.20 -34.78
CA HIS A 32 -19.05 17.05 -35.58
C HIS A 32 -18.50 15.61 -35.65
N THR A 33 -18.95 14.71 -34.77
CA THR A 33 -18.47 13.31 -34.67
C THR A 33 -19.52 12.27 -35.04
N GLN A 34 -20.69 12.69 -35.55
CA GLN A 34 -21.85 11.82 -35.78
C GLN A 34 -21.65 10.73 -36.84
N GLN A 35 -20.66 10.89 -37.73
CA GLN A 35 -20.33 9.94 -38.80
C GLN A 35 -19.40 8.81 -38.33
N GLU A 36 -18.89 8.88 -37.10
CA GLU A 36 -17.90 7.93 -36.58
C GLU A 36 -18.54 6.63 -36.07
N ARG A 37 -17.70 5.60 -35.93
CA ARG A 37 -18.11 4.28 -35.40
C ARG A 37 -18.55 4.36 -33.93
N VAL A 38 -17.93 5.26 -33.17
CA VAL A 38 -18.25 5.57 -31.77
C VAL A 38 -18.98 6.90 -31.73
N THR A 39 -20.18 6.93 -31.15
CA THR A 39 -21.03 8.12 -31.08
C THR A 39 -20.97 8.77 -29.70
N LEU A 40 -21.03 10.10 -29.64
CA LEU A 40 -21.06 10.85 -28.37
C LEU A 40 -22.50 11.13 -27.93
N SER A 41 -22.77 11.04 -26.63
CA SER A 41 -23.97 11.55 -25.98
C SER A 41 -23.56 12.41 -24.79
N CYS A 42 -24.29 13.49 -24.52
CA CYS A 42 -23.96 14.43 -23.45
C CYS A 42 -25.00 14.30 -22.31
N VAL A 43 -24.53 14.33 -21.07
CA VAL A 43 -25.36 14.18 -19.86
C VAL A 43 -24.97 15.30 -18.89
N GLN A 44 -25.86 16.27 -18.70
CA GLN A 44 -25.62 17.37 -17.77
C GLN A 44 -25.99 16.99 -16.33
N LYS A 45 -25.12 17.31 -15.38
CA LYS A 45 -25.36 17.24 -13.93
C LYS A 45 -25.00 18.58 -13.27
N ALA A 46 -25.40 18.76 -12.01
CA ALA A 46 -25.18 20.02 -11.28
C ALA A 46 -23.75 20.15 -10.76
N THR A 47 -23.15 19.04 -10.34
CA THR A 47 -21.81 19.01 -9.75
C THR A 47 -20.95 17.89 -10.33
N TYR A 48 -19.63 18.02 -10.20
CA TYR A 48 -18.70 16.96 -10.60
C TYR A 48 -18.93 15.67 -9.78
N LEU A 49 -19.36 15.77 -8.52
CA LEU A 49 -19.68 14.63 -7.67
C LEU A 49 -20.90 13.88 -8.18
N ASP A 50 -21.91 14.59 -8.69
CA ASP A 50 -23.07 13.96 -9.34
C ASP A 50 -22.67 13.27 -10.64
N CYS A 51 -21.69 13.80 -11.37
CA CYS A 51 -21.09 13.10 -12.52
C CYS A 51 -20.33 11.83 -12.09
N ILE A 52 -19.53 11.88 -11.02
CA ILE A 52 -18.84 10.69 -10.48
C ILE A 52 -19.87 9.61 -10.10
N LYS A 53 -20.95 9.98 -9.39
CA LYS A 53 -22.06 9.09 -9.06
C LYS A 53 -22.77 8.55 -10.30
N ALA A 54 -23.05 9.40 -11.28
CA ALA A 54 -23.67 9.01 -12.54
C ALA A 54 -22.80 8.01 -13.32
N ILE A 55 -21.47 8.19 -13.32
CA ILE A 55 -20.54 7.23 -13.92
C ILE A 55 -20.55 5.93 -13.11
N SER A 56 -20.47 5.99 -11.78
CA SER A 56 -20.55 4.79 -10.94
C SER A 56 -21.86 4.01 -11.14
N ASN A 57 -22.98 4.70 -11.34
CA ASN A 57 -24.32 4.12 -11.53
C ASN A 57 -24.63 3.72 -12.98
N ASN A 58 -23.66 3.82 -13.89
CA ASN A 58 -23.86 3.53 -15.30
C ASN A 58 -24.90 4.43 -16.00
N GLU A 59 -25.03 5.69 -15.57
CA GLU A 59 -25.81 6.76 -16.23
C GLU A 59 -24.94 7.59 -17.18
N ALA A 60 -23.66 7.75 -16.87
CA ALA A 60 -22.63 8.37 -17.71
C ALA A 60 -21.42 7.43 -17.85
N ASP A 61 -20.49 7.73 -18.76
CA ASP A 61 -19.31 6.90 -19.03
C ASP A 61 -17.99 7.60 -18.69
N ALA A 62 -17.88 8.92 -18.90
CA ALA A 62 -16.63 9.64 -18.67
C ALA A 62 -16.82 11.12 -18.26
N ILE A 63 -15.83 11.66 -17.55
CA ILE A 63 -15.67 13.09 -17.23
C ILE A 63 -14.19 13.42 -17.02
N SER A 64 -13.74 14.62 -17.40
CA SER A 64 -12.41 15.13 -17.06
C SER A 64 -12.42 15.80 -15.67
N LEU A 65 -11.54 15.36 -14.78
CA LEU A 65 -11.46 15.81 -13.38
C LEU A 65 -10.08 16.37 -13.03
N ASP A 66 -10.04 17.33 -12.10
CA ASP A 66 -8.79 17.79 -11.47
C ASP A 66 -8.22 16.69 -10.54
N GLY A 67 -6.91 16.72 -10.27
CA GLY A 67 -6.24 15.72 -9.42
C GLY A 67 -6.91 15.49 -8.05
N GLY A 68 -7.37 16.56 -7.39
CA GLY A 68 -8.10 16.44 -6.12
C GLY A 68 -9.46 15.77 -6.24
N GLN A 69 -10.10 15.84 -7.41
CA GLN A 69 -11.37 15.18 -7.71
C GLN A 69 -11.15 13.74 -8.20
N VAL A 70 -10.04 13.47 -8.90
CA VAL A 70 -9.60 12.10 -9.24
C VAL A 70 -9.37 11.28 -7.97
N PHE A 71 -8.85 11.91 -6.91
CA PHE A 71 -8.75 11.28 -5.59
C PHE A 71 -10.12 10.77 -5.10
N GLU A 72 -11.15 11.63 -5.12
CA GLU A 72 -12.50 11.26 -4.67
C GLU A 72 -13.14 10.20 -5.55
N ALA A 73 -12.98 10.34 -6.87
CA ALA A 73 -13.52 9.41 -7.86
C ALA A 73 -12.96 7.99 -7.67
N GLY A 74 -11.72 7.85 -7.20
CA GLY A 74 -11.09 6.56 -6.93
C GLY A 74 -11.47 5.92 -5.59
N LEU A 75 -12.09 6.67 -4.66
CA LEU A 75 -12.52 6.10 -3.37
C LEU A 75 -13.73 5.18 -3.54
N ALA A 76 -13.89 4.26 -2.59
CA ALA A 76 -15.13 3.49 -2.47
C ALA A 76 -16.29 4.44 -2.10
N PRO A 77 -17.50 4.27 -2.68
CA PRO A 77 -17.93 3.14 -3.51
C PRO A 77 -17.63 3.27 -5.02
N TYR A 78 -17.12 4.41 -5.50
CA TYR A 78 -17.05 4.73 -6.93
C TYR A 78 -15.94 3.99 -7.69
N LYS A 79 -14.73 3.91 -7.13
CA LYS A 79 -13.57 3.20 -7.68
C LYS A 79 -13.29 3.47 -9.18
N LEU A 80 -13.48 4.72 -9.63
CA LEU A 80 -13.21 5.12 -11.00
C LEU A 80 -11.69 5.22 -11.24
N LYS A 81 -11.26 4.91 -12.46
CA LYS A 81 -9.84 4.95 -12.87
C LYS A 81 -9.58 6.06 -13.88
N PRO A 82 -8.41 6.72 -13.83
CA PRO A 82 -7.97 7.63 -14.89
C PRO A 82 -7.59 6.85 -16.15
N ILE A 83 -8.15 7.23 -17.30
CA ILE A 83 -7.96 6.54 -18.59
C ILE A 83 -7.23 7.39 -19.63
N ALA A 84 -7.31 8.72 -19.51
CA ALA A 84 -6.56 9.65 -20.35
C ALA A 84 -6.16 10.86 -19.52
N ALA A 85 -4.93 11.33 -19.67
CA ALA A 85 -4.41 12.51 -18.99
C ALA A 85 -4.23 13.67 -19.97
N GLU A 86 -4.54 14.88 -19.52
CA GLU A 86 -4.20 16.10 -20.24
C GLU A 86 -2.68 16.29 -20.29
N VAL A 87 -2.21 16.72 -21.45
CA VAL A 87 -0.81 17.04 -21.68
C VAL A 87 -0.68 18.54 -21.90
N TYR A 88 0.30 19.15 -21.24
CA TYR A 88 0.59 20.58 -21.35
C TYR A 88 1.96 20.79 -21.99
N GLU A 89 2.13 21.93 -22.65
CA GLU A 89 3.39 22.33 -23.28
C GLU A 89 4.44 22.75 -22.24
N ARG A 90 5.71 22.38 -22.47
CA ARG A 90 6.86 22.73 -21.63
C ARG A 90 8.02 23.15 -22.53
N SER A 91 8.83 24.13 -22.11
CA SER A 91 10.09 24.46 -22.81
C SER A 91 10.98 23.21 -22.88
N GLY A 92 11.09 22.61 -24.07
CA GLY A 92 11.83 21.37 -24.33
C GLY A 92 11.00 20.07 -24.39
N GLY A 93 9.66 20.12 -24.41
CA GLY A 93 8.82 18.93 -24.58
C GLY A 93 7.37 19.10 -24.14
N SER A 94 6.73 18.01 -23.72
CA SER A 94 5.37 17.99 -23.16
C SER A 94 5.35 17.35 -21.77
N THR A 95 4.32 17.61 -20.96
CA THR A 95 4.23 17.11 -19.57
C THR A 95 2.80 16.73 -19.18
N THR A 96 2.64 15.66 -18.40
CA THR A 96 1.37 15.20 -17.80
C THR A 96 1.16 15.72 -16.37
N SER A 97 1.80 16.85 -16.04
CA SER A 97 1.76 17.50 -14.73
C SER A 97 1.92 19.01 -14.87
N TYR A 98 1.47 19.74 -13.86
CA TYR A 98 1.60 21.20 -13.80
C TYR A 98 2.06 21.66 -12.41
N TYR A 99 2.55 22.88 -12.31
CA TYR A 99 2.99 23.46 -11.04
C TYR A 99 1.87 24.26 -10.37
N ALA A 100 1.67 24.01 -9.08
CA ALA A 100 0.87 24.83 -8.18
C ALA A 100 1.73 25.97 -7.63
N VAL A 101 1.26 27.20 -7.79
CA VAL A 101 1.99 28.42 -7.40
C VAL A 101 1.09 29.37 -6.62
N ALA A 102 1.70 30.20 -5.78
CA ALA A 102 1.06 31.32 -5.12
C ALA A 102 1.51 32.61 -5.80
N VAL A 103 0.57 33.34 -6.41
CA VAL A 103 0.82 34.58 -7.16
C VAL A 103 0.44 35.77 -6.30
N VAL A 104 1.30 36.79 -6.26
CA VAL A 104 1.10 38.04 -5.54
C VAL A 104 1.37 39.23 -6.47
N LYS A 105 0.84 40.40 -6.13
CA LYS A 105 1.16 41.65 -6.84
C LYS A 105 2.53 42.17 -6.42
N LYS A 106 3.30 42.63 -7.39
CA LYS A 106 4.59 43.30 -7.19
C LYS A 106 4.38 44.62 -6.44
N GLY A 107 5.27 44.91 -5.50
CA GLY A 107 5.16 46.08 -4.61
C GLY A 107 4.42 45.82 -3.28
N THR A 108 3.97 44.58 -3.04
CA THR A 108 3.63 44.11 -1.69
C THR A 108 4.88 43.53 -1.01
N ASP A 109 5.02 43.62 0.31
CA ASP A 109 6.29 43.23 1.00
C ASP A 109 6.19 41.94 1.83
N PHE A 110 5.06 41.24 1.79
CA PHE A 110 4.83 40.07 2.65
C PHE A 110 5.41 38.77 2.08
N MET A 111 6.02 37.94 2.92
CA MET A 111 6.54 36.63 2.53
C MET A 111 5.55 35.50 2.92
N ILE A 112 5.89 34.24 2.63
CA ILE A 112 5.03 33.08 2.97
C ILE A 112 4.68 33.01 4.46
N LYS A 113 5.62 33.39 5.34
CA LYS A 113 5.44 33.47 6.80
C LYS A 113 4.45 34.56 7.24
N ASP A 114 4.22 35.55 6.39
CA ASP A 114 3.39 36.72 6.69
C ASP A 114 1.98 36.60 6.09
N LEU A 115 1.59 35.39 5.65
CA LEU A 115 0.26 35.12 5.10
C LEU A 115 -0.85 35.15 6.16
N ARG A 116 -0.51 35.07 7.45
CA ARG A 116 -1.48 35.18 8.54
C ARG A 116 -2.10 36.57 8.54
N GLY A 117 -3.42 36.64 8.45
CA GLY A 117 -4.20 37.88 8.34
C GLY A 117 -4.30 38.48 6.93
N LYS A 118 -3.79 37.81 5.89
CA LYS A 118 -3.93 38.22 4.48
C LYS A 118 -5.13 37.57 3.81
N THR A 119 -5.68 38.22 2.80
CA THR A 119 -6.82 37.72 2.01
C THR A 119 -6.34 36.80 0.87
N SER A 120 -7.03 35.69 0.63
CA SER A 120 -6.62 34.69 -0.36
C SER A 120 -7.70 34.39 -1.40
N CYS A 121 -7.27 34.19 -2.64
CA CYS A 121 -8.11 33.74 -3.75
C CYS A 121 -7.79 32.26 -4.07
N HIS A 122 -8.81 31.42 -4.09
CA HIS A 122 -8.68 29.98 -4.36
C HIS A 122 -9.36 29.59 -5.68
N THR A 123 -8.89 28.54 -6.35
CA THR A 123 -9.58 28.03 -7.57
C THR A 123 -10.88 27.33 -7.25
N GLY A 124 -10.96 26.64 -6.12
CA GLY A 124 -12.17 25.98 -5.64
C GLY A 124 -11.84 24.95 -4.55
N LEU A 125 -12.81 24.66 -3.70
CA LEU A 125 -12.68 23.68 -2.63
C LEU A 125 -12.29 22.30 -3.21
N GLY A 126 -11.30 21.65 -2.61
CA GLY A 126 -10.83 20.32 -3.01
C GLY A 126 -9.99 20.27 -4.30
N ARG A 127 -9.73 21.40 -4.97
CA ARG A 127 -8.83 21.46 -6.13
C ARG A 127 -7.36 21.40 -5.74
N SER A 128 -6.54 20.88 -6.65
CA SER A 128 -5.11 20.64 -6.42
C SER A 128 -4.34 21.93 -6.12
N ALA A 129 -4.17 22.81 -7.10
CA ALA A 129 -3.41 24.04 -6.92
C ALA A 129 -4.13 25.10 -6.07
N GLY A 130 -5.47 25.07 -6.02
CA GLY A 130 -6.23 26.08 -5.32
C GLY A 130 -6.54 25.79 -3.86
N TRP A 131 -6.48 24.53 -3.42
CA TRP A 131 -6.89 24.16 -2.06
C TRP A 131 -5.97 23.13 -1.42
N ASN A 132 -5.89 21.92 -1.98
CA ASN A 132 -5.20 20.79 -1.33
C ASN A 132 -3.71 21.09 -1.10
N ILE A 133 -3.01 21.65 -2.09
CA ILE A 133 -1.61 22.04 -1.95
C ILE A 133 -1.44 23.19 -0.96
N PRO A 134 -2.05 24.37 -1.14
CA PRO A 134 -1.77 25.50 -0.25
C PRO A 134 -2.18 25.25 1.20
N ILE A 135 -3.36 24.66 1.42
CA ILE A 135 -3.83 24.37 2.78
C ILE A 135 -3.00 23.25 3.43
N GLY A 136 -2.68 22.19 2.68
CA GLY A 136 -1.81 21.12 3.17
C GLY A 136 -0.42 21.62 3.57
N THR A 137 0.19 22.47 2.75
CA THR A 137 1.49 23.08 3.04
C THR A 137 1.46 23.95 4.29
N LEU A 138 0.43 24.79 4.44
CA LEU A 138 0.32 25.70 5.59
C LEU A 138 0.04 24.95 6.90
N ILE A 139 -0.72 23.85 6.87
CA ILE A 139 -0.92 22.98 8.04
C ILE A 139 0.38 22.27 8.40
N HIS A 140 1.09 21.70 7.43
CA HIS A 140 2.33 20.96 7.70
C HIS A 140 3.45 21.86 8.26
N ARG A 141 3.49 23.13 7.87
CA ARG A 141 4.41 24.14 8.43
C ARG A 141 4.02 24.63 9.83
N GLY A 142 2.80 24.32 10.29
CA GLY A 142 2.25 24.85 11.53
C GLY A 142 1.73 26.29 11.42
N ASP A 143 1.64 26.83 10.20
CA ASP A 143 1.10 28.19 9.96
C ASP A 143 -0.43 28.22 10.20
N ILE A 144 -1.11 27.10 9.93
CA ILE A 144 -2.52 26.83 10.28
C ILE A 144 -2.56 25.76 11.37
N GLU A 145 -3.08 26.12 12.54
CA GLU A 145 -3.39 25.17 13.61
C GLU A 145 -4.71 24.46 13.30
N TRP A 146 -4.63 23.18 12.93
CA TRP A 146 -5.80 22.33 12.69
C TRP A 146 -5.55 20.92 13.24
N GLU A 147 -6.28 20.55 14.28
CA GLU A 147 -6.11 19.27 15.00
C GLU A 147 -6.99 18.14 14.45
N GLY A 148 -7.63 18.34 13.30
CA GLY A 148 -8.53 17.37 12.66
C GLY A 148 -9.97 17.87 12.54
N ILE A 149 -10.83 17.07 11.90
CA ILE A 149 -12.22 17.46 11.61
C ILE A 149 -13.02 17.64 12.91
N ASP A 150 -12.62 16.96 13.99
CA ASP A 150 -13.21 17.07 15.32
C ASP A 150 -12.96 18.45 16.00
N SER A 151 -11.92 19.19 15.57
CA SER A 151 -11.67 20.57 16.05
C SER A 151 -12.51 21.64 15.34
N GLY A 152 -13.27 21.24 14.32
CA GLY A 152 -14.02 22.09 13.39
C GLY A 152 -13.62 21.83 11.94
N SER A 153 -14.40 22.34 10.97
CA SER A 153 -13.91 22.42 9.59
C SER A 153 -12.59 23.21 9.58
N VAL A 154 -11.71 23.02 8.59
CA VAL A 154 -10.53 23.89 8.40
C VAL A 154 -10.94 25.39 8.37
N GLU A 155 -12.20 25.66 8.03
CA GLU A 155 -12.84 26.98 8.04
C GLU A 155 -13.27 27.48 9.45
N GLN A 156 -13.34 26.61 10.46
CA GLN A 156 -13.77 26.90 11.84
C GLN A 156 -12.67 26.71 12.90
N GLY A 157 -11.62 25.93 12.62
CA GLY A 157 -10.56 25.55 13.56
C GLY A 157 -9.67 26.69 14.08
N SER A 158 -9.86 27.93 13.63
CA SER A 158 -9.21 29.10 14.22
C SER A 158 -10.29 30.08 14.67
N ARG A 159 -10.29 30.43 15.97
CA ARG A 159 -11.16 31.47 16.55
C ARG A 159 -10.97 32.86 15.93
N ASP A 160 -10.00 33.04 15.03
CA ASP A 160 -9.74 34.27 14.26
C ASP A 160 -10.05 34.16 12.74
N VAL A 161 -10.58 33.04 12.25
CA VAL A 161 -11.00 32.87 10.84
C VAL A 161 -12.36 33.51 10.54
N CYS A 162 -13.05 34.05 11.56
CA CYS A 162 -14.29 34.80 11.38
C CYS A 162 -14.11 36.08 10.52
N CYS A 163 -12.87 36.58 10.36
CA CYS A 163 -12.53 37.65 9.40
C CYS A 163 -12.15 37.15 8.00
N PHE A 164 -12.02 35.84 7.77
CA PHE A 164 -11.53 35.28 6.51
C PHE A 164 -12.62 34.85 5.51
N LEU A 165 -13.89 34.75 5.92
CA LEU A 165 -14.94 34.14 5.08
C LEU A 165 -16.23 34.94 4.90
N PHE A 166 -16.30 36.21 5.32
CA PHE A 166 -17.50 37.02 5.13
C PHE A 166 -17.60 37.71 3.76
N VAL A 167 -17.39 36.98 2.65
CA VAL A 167 -18.04 37.30 1.37
C VAL A 167 -18.28 36.01 0.58
N LEU A 168 -19.26 35.21 1.01
CA LEU A 168 -19.86 34.18 0.16
C LEU A 168 -21.02 34.80 -0.63
N THR A 169 -20.82 34.98 -1.93
CA THR A 169 -21.80 34.61 -2.98
C THR A 169 -21.17 34.84 -4.36
N PHE A 170 -20.74 33.77 -5.03
CA PHE A 170 -21.34 33.29 -6.29
C PHE A 170 -20.49 32.15 -6.87
N LEU A 171 -21.19 31.12 -7.30
CA LEU A 171 -20.71 29.89 -7.94
C LEU A 171 -19.97 30.18 -9.28
N TRP A 172 -19.07 29.24 -9.61
CA TRP A 172 -18.43 28.94 -10.91
C TRP A 172 -17.05 29.55 -11.27
N PHE A 173 -16.16 28.63 -11.69
CA PHE A 173 -14.85 28.81 -12.35
C PHE A 173 -14.99 29.79 -13.52
N PRO A 174 -14.09 30.76 -13.79
CA PRO A 174 -12.69 31.00 -13.37
C PRO A 174 -12.46 32.45 -12.88
N LEU A 175 -12.37 32.64 -11.57
CA LEU A 175 -12.33 33.99 -10.96
C LEU A 175 -11.10 34.25 -10.07
N THR A 176 -10.19 33.28 -9.92
CA THR A 176 -9.10 33.40 -8.93
C THR A 176 -8.05 34.46 -9.28
N TYR A 177 -7.61 34.51 -10.55
CA TYR A 177 -6.72 35.59 -11.00
C TYR A 177 -7.44 36.95 -11.02
N ARG A 178 -8.72 36.97 -11.38
CA ARG A 178 -9.52 38.21 -11.38
C ARG A 178 -9.73 38.74 -9.97
N CYS A 179 -9.89 37.86 -8.98
CA CYS A 179 -9.92 38.20 -7.56
C CYS A 179 -8.64 38.92 -7.10
N LEU A 180 -7.46 38.46 -7.52
CA LEU A 180 -6.19 39.15 -7.27
C LEU A 180 -6.10 40.47 -8.05
N LYS A 181 -6.43 40.46 -9.35
CA LYS A 181 -6.39 41.65 -10.22
C LYS A 181 -7.29 42.77 -9.70
N ASP A 182 -8.52 42.44 -9.32
CA ASP A 182 -9.52 43.36 -8.76
C ASP A 182 -9.18 43.82 -7.32
N GLY A 183 -8.09 43.32 -6.72
CA GLY A 183 -7.63 43.71 -5.38
C GLY A 183 -8.50 43.16 -4.24
N LYS A 184 -9.28 42.10 -4.50
CA LYS A 184 -10.12 41.44 -3.50
C LYS A 184 -9.37 40.38 -2.66
N GLY A 185 -8.19 39.98 -3.12
CA GLY A 185 -7.28 39.11 -2.40
C GLY A 185 -5.84 39.57 -2.53
N ASP A 186 -5.03 39.35 -1.49
CA ASP A 186 -3.60 39.65 -1.45
C ASP A 186 -2.77 38.58 -2.20
N VAL A 187 -3.21 37.32 -2.15
CA VAL A 187 -2.56 36.17 -2.80
C VAL A 187 -3.56 35.33 -3.59
N ALA A 188 -3.15 34.80 -4.74
CA ALA A 188 -3.94 33.83 -5.52
C ALA A 188 -3.22 32.50 -5.67
N PHE A 189 -3.89 31.40 -5.29
CA PHE A 189 -3.38 30.04 -5.44
C PHE A 189 -3.87 29.42 -6.75
N VAL A 190 -2.98 29.29 -7.73
CA VAL A 190 -3.32 28.95 -9.12
C VAL A 190 -2.24 28.08 -9.80
N LYS A 191 -2.47 27.69 -11.06
CA LYS A 191 -1.45 27.00 -11.89
C LYS A 191 -0.44 28.01 -12.46
N HIS A 192 0.79 27.57 -12.72
CA HIS A 192 1.86 28.42 -13.26
C HIS A 192 1.52 29.15 -14.58
N THR A 193 0.68 28.60 -15.46
CA THR A 193 0.31 29.25 -16.72
C THR A 193 -0.79 30.31 -16.59
N THR A 194 -1.43 30.45 -15.42
CA THR A 194 -2.62 31.30 -15.24
C THR A 194 -2.36 32.76 -15.59
N VAL A 195 -1.21 33.32 -15.18
CA VAL A 195 -0.87 34.72 -15.48
C VAL A 195 -0.63 34.89 -16.99
N GLN A 196 0.11 33.98 -17.61
CA GLN A 196 0.39 33.99 -19.04
C GLN A 196 -0.89 33.89 -19.90
N GLU A 197 -1.88 33.11 -19.47
CA GLU A 197 -3.15 32.89 -20.18
C GLU A 197 -4.14 34.06 -20.04
N ASN A 198 -4.07 34.83 -18.95
CA ASN A 198 -5.05 35.87 -18.63
C ASN A 198 -4.52 37.29 -18.83
N ALA A 199 -3.22 37.51 -18.60
CA ALA A 199 -2.59 38.81 -18.69
C ALA A 199 -1.10 38.69 -19.10
N PRO A 200 -0.82 38.23 -20.34
CA PRO A 200 0.55 38.13 -20.82
C PRO A 200 1.26 39.50 -20.88
N GLU A 201 0.51 40.58 -21.09
CA GLU A 201 1.00 41.96 -21.20
C GLU A 201 1.31 42.60 -19.82
N GLU A 202 0.69 42.13 -18.75
CA GLU A 202 0.82 42.68 -17.39
C GLU A 202 1.64 41.74 -16.48
N LYS A 203 2.35 40.78 -17.07
CA LYS A 203 3.03 39.70 -16.32
C LYS A 203 4.07 40.23 -15.33
N ASP A 204 4.75 41.32 -15.68
CA ASP A 204 5.80 41.95 -14.87
C ASP A 204 5.26 42.63 -13.60
N GLU A 205 3.95 42.79 -13.49
CA GLU A 205 3.26 43.32 -12.29
C GLU A 205 3.02 42.26 -11.22
N TYR A 206 3.34 40.99 -11.50
CA TYR A 206 3.10 39.87 -10.59
C TYR A 206 4.40 39.13 -10.25
N GLU A 207 4.42 38.52 -9.08
CA GLU A 207 5.52 37.71 -8.57
C GLU A 207 4.99 36.40 -7.97
N LEU A 208 5.86 35.41 -7.85
CA LEU A 208 5.58 34.14 -7.18
C LEU A 208 6.11 34.17 -5.76
N LEU A 209 5.33 33.60 -4.84
CA LEU A 209 5.71 33.39 -3.46
C LEU A 209 6.27 31.98 -3.26
N CYS A 210 7.55 31.88 -2.90
CA CYS A 210 8.29 30.63 -2.83
C CYS A 210 8.26 30.02 -1.41
N LEU A 211 8.42 28.69 -1.31
CA LEU A 211 8.41 27.98 -0.02
C LEU A 211 9.62 28.28 0.87
N ASP A 212 10.74 28.70 0.27
CA ASP A 212 11.97 29.12 0.93
C ASP A 212 11.88 30.53 1.55
N GLY A 213 10.73 31.19 1.43
CA GLY A 213 10.50 32.54 1.93
C GLY A 213 11.01 33.65 1.00
N THR A 214 11.39 33.31 -0.24
CA THR A 214 11.75 34.28 -1.27
C THR A 214 10.57 34.59 -2.21
N ARG A 215 10.75 35.60 -3.06
CA ARG A 215 9.87 35.89 -4.20
C ARG A 215 10.67 35.79 -5.48
N GLN A 216 10.03 35.27 -6.53
CA GLN A 216 10.66 35.15 -7.84
C GLN A 216 9.71 35.61 -8.95
N PRO A 217 10.22 35.99 -10.13
CA PRO A 217 9.38 36.31 -11.29
C PRO A 217 8.47 35.14 -11.68
N VAL A 218 7.34 35.45 -12.32
CA VAL A 218 6.35 34.45 -12.77
C VAL A 218 6.96 33.33 -13.64
N ASP A 219 7.99 33.64 -14.42
CA ASP A 219 8.70 32.66 -15.25
C ASP A 219 9.57 31.66 -14.47
N SER A 220 9.92 31.99 -13.23
CA SER A 220 10.77 31.15 -12.39
C SER A 220 9.98 30.08 -11.63
N TYR A 221 8.78 29.72 -12.11
CA TYR A 221 7.90 28.74 -11.47
C TYR A 221 8.54 27.35 -11.27
N LYS A 222 9.54 26.98 -12.07
CA LYS A 222 10.25 25.68 -11.92
C LYS A 222 11.04 25.60 -10.62
N THR A 223 11.63 26.71 -10.19
CA THR A 223 12.38 26.83 -8.92
C THR A 223 11.51 27.37 -7.79
N CYS A 224 10.46 28.13 -8.11
CA CYS A 224 9.52 28.72 -7.17
C CYS A 224 8.10 28.19 -7.39
N ASN A 225 7.80 27.05 -6.77
CA ASN A 225 6.46 26.45 -6.74
C ASN A 225 6.21 25.79 -5.39
N TRP A 226 4.93 25.50 -5.11
CA TRP A 226 4.54 24.84 -3.87
C TRP A 226 4.44 23.32 -4.04
N ALA A 227 4.06 22.87 -5.23
CA ALA A 227 4.09 21.45 -5.60
C ALA A 227 3.99 21.27 -7.12
N ARG A 228 4.46 20.11 -7.59
CA ARG A 228 4.13 19.58 -8.91
C ARG A 228 2.98 18.59 -8.76
N VAL A 229 1.89 18.80 -9.50
CA VAL A 229 0.65 18.02 -9.38
C VAL A 229 0.31 17.35 -10.70
N ALA A 230 -0.33 16.18 -10.63
CA ALA A 230 -0.79 15.45 -11.81
C ALA A 230 -1.78 16.30 -12.63
N ALA A 231 -1.71 16.18 -13.96
CA ALA A 231 -2.65 16.83 -14.85
C ALA A 231 -4.08 16.35 -14.61
N HIS A 232 -5.05 17.09 -15.13
CA HIS A 232 -6.43 16.65 -15.13
C HIS A 232 -6.53 15.34 -15.95
N ALA A 233 -7.43 14.46 -15.53
CA ALA A 233 -7.60 13.16 -16.16
C ALA A 233 -9.07 12.88 -16.43
N VAL A 234 -9.32 12.28 -17.58
CA VAL A 234 -10.59 11.61 -17.89
C VAL A 234 -10.68 10.37 -17.02
N VAL A 235 -11.70 10.29 -16.19
CA VAL A 235 -12.00 9.10 -15.38
C VAL A 235 -13.16 8.32 -15.98
N ALA A 236 -13.10 7.00 -15.85
CA ALA A 236 -14.15 6.07 -16.28
C ALA A 236 -14.24 4.90 -15.31
N ARG A 237 -15.27 4.05 -15.48
CA ARG A 237 -15.34 2.76 -14.80
C ARG A 237 -14.25 1.83 -15.34
N ASP A 238 -13.83 0.90 -14.49
CA ASP A 238 -12.97 -0.23 -14.88
C ASP A 238 -13.80 -1.29 -15.63
N ASP A 239 -14.34 -0.92 -16.81
CA ASP A 239 -15.20 -1.75 -17.64
C ASP A 239 -14.74 -1.78 -19.10
N SER A 240 -15.42 -2.57 -19.94
CA SER A 240 -15.02 -2.79 -21.34
C SER A 240 -15.15 -1.54 -22.23
N LYS A 241 -15.67 -0.41 -21.75
CA LYS A 241 -15.82 0.81 -22.56
C LYS A 241 -14.57 1.71 -22.58
N ILE A 242 -13.53 1.39 -21.81
CA ILE A 242 -12.30 2.20 -21.78
C ILE A 242 -11.69 2.34 -23.18
N ASP A 243 -11.66 1.25 -23.96
CA ASP A 243 -11.15 1.27 -25.33
C ASP A 243 -12.01 2.11 -26.27
N ASP A 244 -13.34 2.06 -26.14
CA ASP A 244 -14.26 2.90 -26.91
C ASP A 244 -14.04 4.39 -26.60
N ILE A 245 -13.88 4.74 -25.32
CA ILE A 245 -13.62 6.12 -24.89
C ILE A 245 -12.28 6.60 -25.43
N TRP A 246 -11.22 5.78 -25.33
CA TRP A 246 -9.90 6.15 -25.87
C TRP A 246 -9.93 6.26 -27.39
N SER A 247 -10.59 5.33 -28.09
CA SER A 247 -10.74 5.38 -29.56
C SER A 247 -11.46 6.66 -29.99
N PHE A 248 -12.51 7.06 -29.28
CA PHE A 248 -13.21 8.31 -29.51
C PHE A 248 -12.30 9.53 -29.26
N LEU A 249 -11.62 9.58 -28.12
CA LEU A 249 -10.74 10.71 -27.76
C LEU A 249 -9.54 10.84 -28.69
N SER A 250 -8.93 9.72 -29.10
CA SER A 250 -7.82 9.68 -30.05
C SER A 250 -8.23 10.22 -31.42
N LYS A 251 -9.44 9.88 -31.89
CA LYS A 251 -9.98 10.41 -33.14
C LYS A 251 -10.35 11.89 -33.01
N ALA A 252 -11.00 12.28 -31.92
CA ALA A 252 -11.39 13.66 -31.66
C ALA A 252 -10.18 14.60 -31.60
N GLN A 253 -9.09 14.22 -30.94
CA GLN A 253 -7.87 15.03 -30.91
C GLN A 253 -7.16 15.09 -32.28
N SER A 254 -7.22 14.03 -33.09
CA SER A 254 -6.65 14.05 -34.45
C SER A 254 -7.41 14.97 -35.40
N ASN A 255 -8.73 15.10 -35.23
CA ASN A 255 -9.59 15.88 -36.11
C ASN A 255 -9.76 17.34 -35.64
N PHE A 256 -9.75 17.58 -34.33
CA PHE A 256 -10.11 18.86 -33.69
C PHE A 256 -9.09 19.34 -32.66
N GLY A 257 -7.90 18.75 -32.62
CA GLY A 257 -6.82 19.12 -31.71
C GLY A 257 -6.13 20.43 -32.09
N VAL A 258 -5.02 20.73 -31.40
CA VAL A 258 -4.20 21.91 -31.66
C VAL A 258 -3.60 21.85 -33.07
N GLY A 259 -3.69 22.94 -33.82
CA GLY A 259 -3.14 23.05 -35.18
C GLY A 259 -4.04 22.49 -36.28
N THR A 260 -5.27 22.09 -35.97
CA THR A 260 -6.27 21.68 -36.97
C THR A 260 -6.94 22.90 -37.62
N THR A 261 -7.42 22.74 -38.85
CA THR A 261 -8.12 23.79 -39.63
C THR A 261 -9.63 23.76 -39.45
N SER A 262 -10.15 23.04 -38.43
CA SER A 262 -11.59 22.91 -38.19
C SER A 262 -12.14 24.15 -37.48
N ASP A 263 -13.40 24.48 -37.73
CA ASP A 263 -14.10 25.52 -36.96
C ASP A 263 -14.31 25.09 -35.50
N PHE A 264 -14.36 23.77 -35.22
CA PHE A 264 -14.47 23.22 -33.88
C PHE A 264 -13.10 22.88 -33.30
N HIS A 265 -12.82 23.39 -32.10
CA HIS A 265 -11.58 23.14 -31.38
C HIS A 265 -11.85 22.40 -30.06
N LEU A 266 -11.24 21.23 -29.89
CA LEU A 266 -11.37 20.41 -28.69
C LEU A 266 -10.72 21.10 -27.49
N PHE A 267 -9.49 21.56 -27.67
CA PHE A 267 -8.75 22.40 -26.73
C PHE A 267 -8.85 23.87 -27.16
N GLY A 268 -9.03 24.78 -26.20
CA GLY A 268 -9.29 26.18 -26.52
C GLY A 268 -8.10 26.91 -27.15
N PRO A 269 -8.31 27.83 -28.12
CA PRO A 269 -7.23 28.68 -28.62
C PRO A 269 -6.68 29.61 -27.52
N PRO A 270 -5.37 29.91 -27.50
CA PRO A 270 -4.79 30.88 -26.57
C PRO A 270 -5.34 32.29 -26.86
N GLY A 271 -6.03 32.90 -25.89
CA GLY A 271 -6.58 34.26 -26.02
C GLY A 271 -7.51 34.69 -24.89
N LYS A 272 -7.80 36.00 -24.81
CA LYS A 272 -8.77 36.58 -23.85
C LYS A 272 -10.19 36.15 -24.21
N LYS A 273 -10.67 35.06 -23.61
CA LYS A 273 -12.08 34.65 -23.60
C LYS A 273 -12.79 35.17 -22.35
N ASP A 274 -14.11 35.32 -22.44
CA ASP A 274 -14.95 35.43 -21.24
C ASP A 274 -14.59 34.26 -20.30
N PRO A 275 -14.31 34.53 -19.02
CA PRO A 275 -14.02 33.51 -18.05
C PRO A 275 -15.02 32.33 -18.08
N VAL A 276 -16.32 32.56 -18.28
CA VAL A 276 -17.35 31.51 -18.28
C VAL A 276 -17.18 30.50 -19.44
N LEU A 277 -16.42 30.87 -20.48
CA LEU A 277 -16.15 30.04 -21.65
C LEU A 277 -14.78 29.34 -21.61
N LYS A 278 -14.06 29.42 -20.48
CA LYS A 278 -12.75 28.78 -20.30
C LYS A 278 -12.88 27.37 -19.73
N ASP A 279 -11.96 26.50 -20.14
CA ASP A 279 -11.78 25.14 -19.60
C ASP A 279 -13.06 24.27 -19.69
N LEU A 280 -13.78 24.36 -20.81
CA LEU A 280 -14.98 23.56 -21.08
C LEU A 280 -14.60 22.18 -21.64
N LEU A 281 -15.05 21.09 -21.01
CA LEU A 281 -14.68 19.67 -21.24
C LEU A 281 -13.24 19.33 -20.86
N PHE A 282 -12.30 20.10 -21.40
CA PHE A 282 -10.86 19.98 -21.17
C PHE A 282 -10.29 21.37 -20.91
N LYS A 283 -9.12 21.43 -20.26
CA LYS A 283 -8.43 22.72 -20.12
C LYS A 283 -8.05 23.31 -21.46
N ASP A 284 -8.18 24.62 -21.58
CA ASP A 284 -7.79 25.36 -22.77
C ASP A 284 -6.27 25.28 -23.01
N SER A 285 -5.48 25.12 -21.95
CA SER A 285 -4.02 24.96 -22.02
C SER A 285 -3.56 23.55 -22.42
N ALA A 286 -4.46 22.58 -22.55
CA ALA A 286 -4.10 21.24 -22.96
C ALA A 286 -3.76 21.22 -24.46
N ILE A 287 -2.68 20.53 -24.82
CA ILE A 287 -2.26 20.38 -26.22
C ILE A 287 -2.68 19.04 -26.83
N MET A 288 -2.80 18.00 -25.99
CA MET A 288 -3.23 16.67 -26.38
C MET A 288 -3.71 15.86 -25.17
N LEU A 289 -4.25 14.66 -25.43
CA LEU A 289 -4.56 13.66 -24.40
C LEU A 289 -3.63 12.45 -24.57
N LYS A 290 -3.04 11.99 -23.47
CA LYS A 290 -2.20 10.78 -23.42
C LYS A 290 -2.95 9.65 -22.72
N ARG A 291 -2.98 8.46 -23.34
CA ARG A 291 -3.60 7.27 -22.74
C ARG A 291 -2.89 6.93 -21.43
N VAL A 292 -3.67 6.67 -20.39
CA VAL A 292 -3.16 6.19 -19.11
C VAL A 292 -3.10 4.65 -19.16
N PRO A 293 -1.99 4.01 -18.73
CA PRO A 293 -1.88 2.55 -18.70
C PRO A 293 -2.92 1.90 -17.78
N GLU A 294 -3.37 0.68 -18.11
CA GLU A 294 -4.51 0.01 -17.45
C GLU A 294 -4.31 -0.29 -15.96
N LEU A 295 -3.08 -0.58 -15.57
CA LEU A 295 -2.73 -0.84 -14.16
C LEU A 295 -2.78 0.43 -13.29
N MET A 296 -2.88 1.63 -13.89
CA MET A 296 -2.94 2.88 -13.16
C MET A 296 -4.28 3.04 -12.43
N ASP A 297 -4.23 3.23 -11.11
CA ASP A 297 -5.37 3.69 -10.33
C ASP A 297 -5.22 5.16 -9.91
N SER A 298 -6.22 5.70 -9.20
CA SER A 298 -6.18 7.07 -8.72
C SER A 298 -4.98 7.35 -7.80
N GLN A 299 -4.54 6.36 -7.01
CA GLN A 299 -3.45 6.55 -6.05
C GLN A 299 -2.09 6.62 -6.74
N LEU A 300 -1.81 5.70 -7.66
CA LEU A 300 -0.62 5.71 -8.51
C LEU A 300 -0.60 6.94 -9.41
N TYR A 301 -1.75 7.34 -9.95
CA TYR A 301 -1.85 8.52 -10.80
C TYR A 301 -1.54 9.82 -10.04
N LEU A 302 -1.99 9.95 -8.79
CA LEU A 302 -1.71 11.14 -8.00
C LEU A 302 -0.29 11.13 -7.41
N GLY A 303 0.29 9.94 -7.22
CA GLY A 303 1.59 9.75 -6.58
C GLY A 303 1.49 9.77 -5.06
N PHE A 304 2.45 9.15 -4.39
CA PHE A 304 2.45 8.95 -2.94
C PHE A 304 2.27 10.27 -2.17
N GLU A 305 3.13 11.26 -2.42
CA GLU A 305 3.16 12.51 -1.66
C GLU A 305 1.85 13.31 -1.77
N TYR A 306 1.33 13.48 -2.99
CA TYR A 306 0.09 14.24 -3.18
C TYR A 306 -1.11 13.49 -2.61
N TYR A 307 -1.16 12.16 -2.79
CA TYR A 307 -2.21 11.33 -2.24
C TYR A 307 -2.19 11.31 -0.71
N SER A 308 -1.01 11.19 -0.08
CA SER A 308 -0.85 11.24 1.37
C SER A 308 -1.21 12.62 1.92
N ALA A 309 -0.85 13.70 1.23
CA ALA A 309 -1.22 15.06 1.63
C ALA A 309 -2.74 15.26 1.64
N ILE A 310 -3.46 14.77 0.62
CA ILE A 310 -4.93 14.82 0.60
C ILE A 310 -5.54 13.95 1.71
N GLN A 311 -4.97 12.77 1.99
CA GLN A 311 -5.44 11.94 3.09
C GLN A 311 -5.28 12.61 4.45
N SER A 312 -4.14 13.28 4.69
CA SER A 312 -3.88 14.03 5.93
C SER A 312 -4.87 15.18 6.14
N LEU A 313 -5.40 15.77 5.07
CA LEU A 313 -6.43 16.82 5.13
C LEU A 313 -7.85 16.31 5.42
N ARG A 314 -8.10 14.99 5.33
CA ARG A 314 -9.45 14.41 5.41
C ARG A 314 -9.67 13.42 6.53
N LYS A 315 -8.63 12.75 7.01
CA LYS A 315 -8.72 11.82 8.13
C LYS A 315 -8.26 12.57 9.38
N ASP A 316 -9.00 12.45 10.48
CA ASP A 316 -8.47 12.78 11.80
C ASP A 316 -7.07 12.23 11.89
N GLN A 317 -6.14 13.06 12.37
CA GLN A 317 -4.71 12.78 12.44
C GLN A 317 -4.50 11.28 12.65
N LEU A 318 -4.25 10.56 11.55
CA LEU A 318 -3.59 9.27 11.65
C LEU A 318 -2.28 9.67 12.28
N THR A 319 -2.19 9.45 13.60
CA THR A 319 -1.05 9.75 14.45
C THR A 319 0.19 9.63 13.58
N VAL A 320 0.77 10.77 13.19
CA VAL A 320 1.90 10.79 12.25
C VAL A 320 3.11 10.10 12.92
N GLY A 321 3.09 9.99 14.26
CA GLY A 321 4.15 9.40 15.08
C GLY A 321 4.37 7.87 15.06
N PRO A 322 3.38 6.95 15.05
CA PRO A 322 3.67 5.52 15.24
C PRO A 322 3.99 4.75 13.95
N ARG A 323 3.51 5.19 12.77
CA ARG A 323 3.79 4.51 11.49
C ARG A 323 5.15 4.88 10.90
N GLU A 324 5.76 5.99 11.29
CA GLU A 324 7.08 6.36 10.78
C GLU A 324 8.20 5.46 11.32
N ASN A 325 7.98 4.79 12.45
CA ASN A 325 9.01 4.03 13.15
C ASN A 325 9.13 2.56 12.81
N LYS A 326 8.14 1.97 12.15
CA LYS A 326 8.17 0.55 11.76
C LYS A 326 8.36 0.42 10.26
N ILE A 327 9.07 -0.63 9.84
CA ILE A 327 9.28 -0.95 8.42
C ILE A 327 8.31 -2.06 8.01
N GLN A 328 7.49 -1.78 6.99
CA GLN A 328 6.60 -2.77 6.38
C GLN A 328 7.36 -3.54 5.29
N TRP A 329 7.71 -4.79 5.56
CA TRP A 329 8.30 -5.69 4.58
C TRP A 329 7.21 -6.29 3.68
N CYS A 330 7.41 -6.28 2.37
CA CYS A 330 6.50 -6.93 1.43
C CYS A 330 6.91 -8.38 1.17
N ALA A 331 6.04 -9.32 1.52
CA ALA A 331 6.19 -10.74 1.30
C ALA A 331 5.34 -11.20 0.11
N VAL A 332 5.91 -11.98 -0.79
CA VAL A 332 5.24 -12.52 -1.98
C VAL A 332 4.70 -13.90 -1.68
N GLY A 333 3.37 -14.01 -1.61
CA GLY A 333 2.67 -15.25 -1.28
C GLY A 333 2.68 -15.61 0.21
N LYS A 334 2.06 -16.75 0.53
CA LYS A 334 1.77 -17.16 1.92
C LYS A 334 2.99 -17.69 2.67
N ASP A 335 3.91 -18.34 1.98
CA ASP A 335 5.11 -18.93 2.60
C ASP A 335 6.09 -17.85 3.05
N GLU A 336 6.35 -16.86 2.18
CA GLU A 336 7.13 -15.69 2.54
C GLU A 336 6.45 -14.90 3.66
N LYS A 337 5.12 -14.74 3.62
CA LYS A 337 4.39 -14.05 4.69
C LYS A 337 4.57 -14.76 6.02
N SER A 338 4.52 -16.08 6.04
CA SER A 338 4.72 -16.87 7.26
C SER A 338 6.14 -16.72 7.82
N LYS A 339 7.17 -16.72 6.95
CA LYS A 339 8.56 -16.45 7.36
C LYS A 339 8.72 -15.00 7.87
N CYS A 340 8.09 -14.05 7.19
CA CYS A 340 8.10 -12.65 7.57
C CYS A 340 7.41 -12.45 8.93
N ASP A 341 6.28 -13.09 9.18
CA ASP A 341 5.58 -12.99 10.46
C ASP A 341 6.41 -13.54 11.62
N ARG A 342 7.16 -14.62 11.38
CA ARG A 342 8.15 -15.10 12.35
C ARG A 342 9.25 -14.06 12.58
N TRP A 343 9.75 -13.42 11.52
CA TRP A 343 10.71 -12.33 11.62
C TRP A 343 10.16 -11.14 12.41
N SER A 344 8.91 -10.76 12.18
CA SER A 344 8.21 -9.68 12.89
C SER A 344 8.11 -9.96 14.40
N VAL A 345 7.81 -11.21 14.77
CA VAL A 345 7.75 -11.63 16.18
C VAL A 345 9.12 -11.58 16.84
N VAL A 346 10.18 -12.09 16.20
CA VAL A 346 11.53 -12.09 16.81
C VAL A 346 12.20 -10.73 16.81
N SER A 347 11.82 -9.84 15.89
CA SER A 347 12.30 -8.45 15.84
C SER A 347 11.54 -7.52 16.80
N ASN A 348 10.65 -8.05 17.65
CA ASN A 348 9.81 -7.28 18.58
C ASN A 348 8.97 -6.18 17.89
N GLY A 349 8.58 -6.41 16.63
CA GLY A 349 7.77 -5.48 15.85
C GLY A 349 8.53 -4.30 15.24
N GLU A 350 9.86 -4.37 15.11
CA GLU A 350 10.64 -3.44 14.27
C GLU A 350 10.32 -3.64 12.78
N VAL A 351 10.09 -4.90 12.38
CA VAL A 351 9.61 -5.30 11.06
C VAL A 351 8.14 -5.72 11.17
N GLU A 352 7.29 -5.21 10.29
CA GLU A 352 5.92 -5.67 10.09
C GLU A 352 5.77 -6.19 8.65
N CYS A 353 4.76 -7.02 8.39
CA CYS A 353 4.68 -7.77 7.14
C CYS A 353 3.38 -7.52 6.40
N THR A 354 3.52 -7.08 5.14
CA THR A 354 2.44 -6.98 4.17
C THR A 354 2.57 -8.11 3.16
N VAL A 355 1.46 -8.70 2.73
CA VAL A 355 1.46 -9.74 1.69
C VAL A 355 1.02 -9.17 0.34
N ALA A 356 1.62 -9.64 -0.75
CA ALA A 356 1.14 -9.45 -2.11
C ALA A 356 1.18 -10.78 -2.88
N ASP A 357 0.41 -10.87 -3.97
CA ASP A 357 0.32 -12.11 -4.74
C ASP A 357 1.52 -12.32 -5.67
N ASN A 358 2.14 -11.22 -6.11
CA ASN A 358 3.33 -11.25 -6.95
C ASN A 358 4.28 -10.07 -6.65
N THR A 359 5.49 -10.13 -7.22
CA THR A 359 6.52 -9.10 -7.02
C THR A 359 6.12 -7.72 -7.54
N LYS A 360 5.38 -7.64 -8.66
CA LYS A 360 4.92 -6.37 -9.23
C LYS A 360 3.94 -5.68 -8.28
N ASP A 361 3.03 -6.45 -7.68
CA ASP A 361 2.09 -5.95 -6.68
C ASP A 361 2.81 -5.44 -5.44
N CYS A 362 3.90 -6.10 -5.01
CA CYS A 362 4.75 -5.58 -3.95
C CYS A 362 5.40 -4.25 -4.31
N ILE A 363 5.93 -4.09 -5.53
CA ILE A 363 6.47 -2.81 -6.02
C ILE A 363 5.37 -1.74 -5.99
N VAL A 364 4.16 -2.06 -6.47
CA VAL A 364 2.99 -1.15 -6.42
C VAL A 364 2.66 -0.76 -4.97
N LYS A 365 2.65 -1.71 -4.04
CA LYS A 365 2.43 -1.43 -2.61
C LYS A 365 3.50 -0.52 -2.03
N ILE A 366 4.75 -0.67 -2.43
CA ILE A 366 5.84 0.23 -2.04
C ILE A 366 5.64 1.61 -2.65
N MET A 367 5.27 1.72 -3.93
CA MET A 367 4.94 3.01 -4.55
C MET A 367 3.76 3.71 -3.87
N LYS A 368 2.80 2.94 -3.35
CA LYS A 368 1.62 3.44 -2.64
C LYS A 368 1.84 3.79 -1.17
N GLY A 369 2.97 3.38 -0.57
CA GLY A 369 3.22 3.51 0.87
C GLY A 369 2.52 2.47 1.75
N GLU A 370 2.03 1.37 1.18
CA GLU A 370 1.44 0.23 1.90
C GLU A 370 2.50 -0.81 2.33
N ALA A 371 3.67 -0.76 1.70
CA ALA A 371 4.88 -1.47 2.08
C ALA A 371 6.09 -0.53 1.94
N ASP A 372 7.24 -0.89 2.50
CA ASP A 372 8.44 -0.06 2.53
C ASP A 372 9.64 -0.71 1.83
N ALA A 373 9.77 -2.03 1.91
CA ALA A 373 10.94 -2.74 1.36
C ALA A 373 10.60 -4.14 0.83
N ILE A 374 11.39 -4.62 -0.12
CA ILE A 374 11.39 -5.98 -0.66
C ILE A 374 12.76 -6.30 -1.27
N SER A 375 13.24 -7.55 -1.16
CA SER A 375 14.41 -8.03 -1.91
C SER A 375 14.01 -8.46 -3.32
N LEU A 376 14.68 -7.93 -4.34
CA LEU A 376 14.38 -8.13 -5.76
C LEU A 376 15.58 -8.64 -6.52
N ASP A 377 15.35 -9.44 -7.56
CA ASP A 377 16.39 -9.72 -8.55
C ASP A 377 16.68 -8.49 -9.43
N GLY A 378 17.85 -8.48 -10.08
CA GLY A 378 18.28 -7.35 -10.92
C GLY A 378 17.29 -6.94 -12.01
N GLY A 379 16.46 -7.86 -12.54
CA GLY A 379 15.40 -7.52 -13.49
C GLY A 379 14.29 -6.69 -12.85
N PHE A 380 13.79 -7.08 -11.68
CA PHE A 380 12.83 -6.26 -10.94
C PHE A 380 13.44 -5.01 -10.31
N VAL A 381 14.76 -4.99 -10.02
CA VAL A 381 15.47 -3.75 -9.62
C VAL A 381 15.44 -2.72 -10.75
N TYR A 382 15.55 -3.14 -12.01
CA TYR A 382 15.34 -2.24 -13.16
C TYR A 382 13.93 -1.65 -13.14
N THR A 383 12.89 -2.49 -13.03
CA THR A 383 11.49 -2.02 -13.00
C THR A 383 11.24 -1.10 -11.80
N ALA A 384 11.67 -1.50 -10.61
CA ALA A 384 11.55 -0.70 -9.39
C ALA A 384 12.28 0.65 -9.52
N GLY A 385 13.45 0.66 -10.16
CA GLY A 385 14.22 1.87 -10.45
C GLY A 385 13.50 2.86 -11.37
N VAL A 386 12.89 2.36 -12.46
CA VAL A 386 12.03 3.17 -13.35
C VAL A 386 10.80 3.68 -12.61
N CYS A 387 10.32 2.94 -11.60
CA CYS A 387 9.25 3.38 -10.70
C CYS A 387 9.70 4.38 -9.61
N GLY A 388 10.97 4.81 -9.59
CA GLY A 388 11.51 5.77 -8.63
C GLY A 388 12.00 5.19 -7.30
N LEU A 389 12.06 3.85 -7.17
CA LEU A 389 12.64 3.18 -6.01
C LEU A 389 14.17 3.08 -6.14
N VAL A 390 14.85 2.99 -5.00
CA VAL A 390 16.31 2.95 -4.93
C VAL A 390 16.80 1.66 -4.26
N PRO A 391 17.91 1.06 -4.73
CA PRO A 391 18.52 -0.08 -4.05
C PRO A 391 19.22 0.38 -2.78
N VAL A 392 19.06 -0.39 -1.70
CA VAL A 392 19.52 -0.05 -0.34
C VAL A 392 20.69 -0.94 0.08
N VAL A 393 20.52 -2.26 -0.04
CA VAL A 393 21.56 -3.27 0.23
C VAL A 393 21.51 -4.36 -0.83
N GLY A 394 22.66 -4.96 -1.15
CA GLY A 394 22.76 -6.09 -2.08
C GLY A 394 23.03 -7.42 -1.35
N GLU A 395 22.44 -8.52 -1.81
CA GLU A 395 22.69 -9.86 -1.29
C GLU A 395 24.04 -10.40 -1.77
N SER A 396 24.99 -10.69 -0.87
CA SER A 396 26.22 -11.41 -1.24
C SER A 396 26.07 -12.91 -1.09
N TYR A 397 26.59 -13.66 -2.06
CA TYR A 397 26.61 -15.12 -2.05
C TYR A 397 28.01 -15.71 -1.82
N GLU A 398 29.05 -14.87 -1.77
CA GLU A 398 30.44 -15.28 -1.57
C GLU A 398 30.91 -14.92 -0.15
N GLU A 399 31.68 -15.81 0.48
CA GLU A 399 32.14 -15.67 1.87
C GLU A 399 33.34 -14.72 2.02
N ASP A 400 34.13 -14.51 0.97
CA ASP A 400 35.43 -13.85 1.12
C ASP A 400 35.46 -12.43 0.53
N SER A 401 35.65 -11.45 1.42
CA SER A 401 36.08 -10.05 1.22
C SER A 401 35.05 -8.92 1.04
N GLN A 402 33.76 -9.20 0.83
CA GLN A 402 32.75 -8.14 0.60
C GLN A 402 31.88 -7.82 1.83
N CYS A 403 31.71 -8.76 2.77
CA CYS A 403 30.87 -8.59 3.95
C CYS A 403 31.50 -7.73 5.06
N SER A 404 32.82 -7.56 5.04
CA SER A 404 33.61 -6.92 6.12
C SER A 404 34.24 -5.59 5.72
N LYS A 405 33.98 -5.09 4.51
CA LYS A 405 34.45 -3.77 4.05
C LYS A 405 33.36 -2.74 4.29
N ASP A 406 33.74 -1.63 4.94
CA ASP A 406 32.79 -0.59 5.35
C ASP A 406 32.04 0.09 4.19
N GLU A 407 32.52 -0.02 2.95
CA GLU A 407 31.75 0.31 1.74
C GLU A 407 32.22 -0.59 0.57
N GLY A 408 31.29 -1.34 -0.04
CA GLY A 408 31.60 -2.32 -1.08
C GLY A 408 30.80 -2.13 -2.37
N GLN A 409 31.40 -2.51 -3.51
CA GLN A 409 30.66 -2.70 -4.76
C GLN A 409 29.63 -3.83 -4.59
N PRO A 410 28.48 -3.78 -5.30
CA PRO A 410 27.47 -4.82 -5.20
C PRO A 410 28.06 -6.18 -5.56
N ALA A 411 27.72 -7.18 -4.75
CA ALA A 411 28.00 -8.57 -5.08
C ALA A 411 27.42 -8.87 -6.46
N SER A 412 28.18 -9.52 -7.31
CA SER A 412 27.86 -9.67 -8.72
C SER A 412 28.49 -10.93 -9.27
N TYR A 413 27.83 -11.52 -10.26
CA TYR A 413 28.36 -12.64 -11.03
C TYR A 413 28.44 -12.25 -12.49
N PHE A 414 29.27 -12.95 -13.26
CA PHE A 414 29.43 -12.66 -14.68
C PHE A 414 28.54 -13.58 -15.52
N ALA A 415 27.75 -13.00 -16.42
CA ALA A 415 27.05 -13.71 -17.48
C ALA A 415 28.00 -13.92 -18.65
N VAL A 416 28.10 -15.16 -19.13
CA VAL A 416 29.05 -15.56 -20.16
C VAL A 416 28.35 -16.39 -21.23
N ALA A 417 28.85 -16.30 -22.46
CA ALA A 417 28.52 -17.21 -23.55
C ALA A 417 29.63 -18.25 -23.66
N VAL A 418 29.29 -19.53 -23.49
CA VAL A 418 30.23 -20.65 -23.51
C VAL A 418 30.04 -21.44 -24.79
N VAL A 419 31.15 -21.82 -25.41
CA VAL A 419 31.19 -22.66 -26.61
C VAL A 419 32.18 -23.81 -26.40
N LYS A 420 32.06 -24.86 -27.20
CA LYS A 420 33.07 -25.92 -27.25
C LYS A 420 34.33 -25.39 -27.91
N LYS A 421 35.48 -25.78 -27.36
CA LYS A 421 36.79 -25.42 -27.92
C LYS A 421 37.03 -26.06 -29.30
N SER A 422 36.42 -27.22 -29.56
CA SER A 422 36.46 -27.90 -30.86
C SER A 422 35.92 -27.03 -32.01
N ASP A 423 34.94 -26.17 -31.73
CA ASP A 423 34.22 -25.41 -32.75
C ASP A 423 34.81 -24.01 -32.94
N SER A 424 36.09 -23.92 -33.31
CA SER A 424 36.87 -22.66 -33.37
C SER A 424 36.29 -21.54 -34.26
N ALA A 425 35.39 -21.87 -35.19
CA ALA A 425 34.77 -20.92 -36.11
C ALA A 425 33.73 -19.98 -35.46
N ILE A 426 33.18 -20.33 -34.28
CA ILE A 426 32.09 -19.56 -33.65
C ILE A 426 32.65 -18.32 -32.92
N THR A 427 32.05 -17.17 -33.10
CA THR A 427 32.40 -15.91 -32.43
C THR A 427 31.12 -15.17 -32.11
N TRP A 428 31.17 -14.18 -31.21
CA TRP A 428 29.99 -13.37 -30.90
C TRP A 428 29.32 -12.75 -32.13
N ASN A 429 30.09 -12.44 -33.18
CA ASN A 429 29.59 -11.76 -34.38
C ASN A 429 28.93 -12.70 -35.40
N ASN A 430 29.13 -14.03 -35.31
CA ASN A 430 28.54 -15.01 -36.23
C ASN A 430 27.63 -16.03 -35.51
N LEU A 431 27.04 -15.62 -34.38
CA LEU A 431 26.08 -16.42 -33.62
C LEU A 431 24.72 -16.59 -34.32
N GLN A 432 24.36 -15.69 -35.23
CA GLN A 432 23.10 -15.77 -35.96
C GLN A 432 23.01 -17.08 -36.76
N GLY A 433 21.89 -17.79 -36.64
CA GLY A 433 21.67 -19.08 -37.27
C GLY A 433 22.35 -20.28 -36.61
N LYS A 434 23.04 -20.10 -35.48
CA LYS A 434 23.59 -21.21 -34.67
C LYS A 434 22.54 -21.82 -33.73
N LYS A 435 22.88 -22.94 -33.09
CA LYS A 435 22.04 -23.61 -32.10
C LYS A 435 22.31 -23.08 -30.69
N SER A 436 21.30 -22.56 -30.01
CA SER A 436 21.49 -21.93 -28.70
C SER A 436 20.87 -22.70 -27.53
N CYS A 437 21.53 -22.61 -26.38
CA CYS A 437 21.08 -23.19 -25.12
C CYS A 437 20.93 -22.10 -24.06
N HIS A 438 19.74 -21.99 -23.49
CA HIS A 438 19.37 -20.95 -22.54
C HIS A 438 18.90 -21.57 -21.23
N THR A 439 19.11 -20.87 -20.12
CA THR A 439 18.67 -21.37 -18.81
C THR A 439 17.14 -21.40 -18.68
N ALA A 440 16.46 -20.35 -19.13
CA ALA A 440 15.02 -20.23 -19.39
C ALA A 440 14.73 -18.83 -19.92
N VAL A 441 13.56 -18.65 -20.56
CA VAL A 441 13.05 -17.34 -20.97
C VAL A 441 12.91 -16.42 -19.75
N GLY A 442 13.34 -15.17 -19.89
CA GLY A 442 13.26 -14.15 -18.82
C GLY A 442 14.35 -14.22 -17.75
N ARG A 443 15.24 -15.22 -17.78
CA ARG A 443 16.36 -15.31 -16.82
C ARG A 443 17.52 -14.39 -17.21
N THR A 444 18.22 -13.87 -16.21
CA THR A 444 19.26 -12.84 -16.33
C THR A 444 20.39 -13.22 -17.30
N ALA A 445 21.22 -14.20 -16.93
CA ALA A 445 22.36 -14.62 -17.76
C ALA A 445 21.96 -15.46 -18.98
N GLY A 446 20.88 -16.23 -18.86
CA GLY A 446 20.46 -17.14 -19.93
C GLY A 446 19.58 -16.51 -21.01
N TRP A 447 18.95 -15.36 -20.76
CA TRP A 447 18.01 -14.75 -21.69
C TRP A 447 18.16 -13.23 -21.77
N ASN A 448 17.98 -12.50 -20.66
CA ASN A 448 17.87 -11.04 -20.71
C ASN A 448 19.13 -10.36 -21.26
N ILE A 449 20.31 -10.82 -20.85
CA ILE A 449 21.58 -10.29 -21.34
C ILE A 449 21.85 -10.67 -22.80
N PRO A 450 21.88 -11.95 -23.19
CA PRO A 450 22.18 -12.31 -24.57
C PRO A 450 21.13 -11.75 -25.55
N MET A 451 19.84 -11.88 -25.24
CA MET A 451 18.78 -11.37 -26.13
C MET A 451 18.73 -9.85 -26.14
N GLY A 452 19.04 -9.17 -25.03
CA GLY A 452 19.13 -7.70 -25.01
C GLY A 452 20.28 -7.17 -25.85
N LEU A 453 21.45 -7.81 -25.80
CA LEU A 453 22.59 -7.45 -26.67
C LEU A 453 22.31 -7.74 -28.15
N ILE A 454 21.64 -8.85 -28.45
CA ILE A 454 21.21 -9.20 -29.82
C ILE A 454 20.16 -8.21 -30.33
N HIS A 455 19.15 -7.90 -29.52
CA HIS A 455 18.13 -6.91 -29.83
C HIS A 455 18.76 -5.55 -30.10
N ASN A 456 19.69 -5.11 -29.25
CA ASN A 456 20.37 -3.82 -29.43
C ASN A 456 21.16 -3.71 -30.74
N LYS A 457 21.62 -4.83 -31.31
CA LYS A 457 22.28 -4.87 -32.63
C LYS A 457 21.29 -4.96 -33.79
N THR A 458 20.21 -5.71 -33.63
CA THR A 458 19.30 -6.08 -34.74
C THR A 458 18.07 -5.18 -34.84
N GLY A 459 17.61 -4.63 -33.72
CA GLY A 459 16.34 -3.90 -33.59
C GLY A 459 15.08 -4.76 -33.81
N SER A 460 15.22 -6.09 -33.85
CA SER A 460 14.10 -7.01 -34.12
C SER A 460 13.61 -7.67 -32.84
N CYS A 461 12.31 -7.54 -32.57
CA CYS A 461 11.63 -8.22 -31.46
C CYS A 461 11.31 -9.70 -31.73
N ASP A 462 11.64 -10.20 -32.92
CA ASP A 462 11.50 -11.63 -33.24
C ASP A 462 12.76 -12.40 -32.82
N PHE A 463 12.77 -12.83 -31.56
CA PHE A 463 13.87 -13.62 -30.99
C PHE A 463 13.91 -15.06 -31.51
N ASP A 464 12.81 -15.57 -32.06
CA ASP A 464 12.74 -16.96 -32.56
C ASP A 464 13.51 -17.11 -33.88
N ASP A 465 13.63 -16.03 -34.65
CA ASP A 465 14.30 -16.01 -35.95
C ASP A 465 15.82 -15.78 -35.90
N TYR A 466 16.38 -15.41 -34.75
CA TYR A 466 17.82 -15.15 -34.64
C TYR A 466 18.67 -16.43 -34.66
N PHE A 467 18.24 -17.46 -33.91
CA PHE A 467 18.89 -18.78 -33.86
C PHE A 467 18.16 -19.76 -34.78
N SER A 468 18.87 -20.76 -35.31
CA SER A 468 18.24 -21.76 -36.20
C SER A 468 17.32 -22.70 -35.42
N GLU A 469 17.80 -23.16 -34.27
CA GLU A 469 17.10 -23.99 -33.29
C GLU A 469 17.67 -23.68 -31.91
N GLY A 470 16.88 -23.88 -30.85
CA GLY A 470 17.38 -23.69 -29.49
C GLY A 470 16.65 -24.53 -28.46
N CYS A 471 17.16 -24.48 -27.23
CA CYS A 471 16.39 -24.79 -26.05
C CYS A 471 16.36 -23.59 -25.11
N ALA A 472 15.22 -22.92 -25.03
CA ALA A 472 14.88 -21.89 -24.07
C ALA A 472 13.57 -22.27 -23.36
N PRO A 473 13.66 -22.99 -22.23
CA PRO A 473 12.48 -23.39 -21.47
C PRO A 473 11.60 -22.18 -21.10
N GLY A 474 10.29 -22.30 -21.32
CA GLY A 474 9.32 -21.22 -21.18
C GLY A 474 8.91 -20.56 -22.51
N SER A 475 9.57 -20.88 -23.61
CA SER A 475 9.13 -20.48 -24.95
C SER A 475 7.87 -21.25 -25.39
N PRO A 476 7.09 -20.74 -26.36
CA PRO A 476 5.97 -21.47 -26.95
C PRO A 476 6.44 -22.83 -27.50
N PRO A 477 5.73 -23.95 -27.26
CA PRO A 477 6.20 -25.28 -27.71
C PRO A 477 6.49 -25.40 -29.21
N ASN A 478 5.85 -24.55 -30.01
CA ASN A 478 5.94 -24.53 -31.47
C ASN A 478 7.12 -23.67 -32.00
N SER A 479 7.81 -22.95 -31.12
CA SER A 479 8.91 -22.04 -31.47
C SER A 479 10.21 -22.81 -31.76
N ARG A 480 11.08 -22.25 -32.60
CA ARG A 480 12.42 -22.81 -32.87
C ARG A 480 13.27 -22.92 -31.61
N LEU A 481 13.04 -22.03 -30.65
CA LEU A 481 13.69 -22.04 -29.34
C LEU A 481 13.26 -23.20 -28.43
N CYS A 482 12.24 -24.00 -28.77
CA CYS A 482 11.88 -25.22 -28.03
C CYS A 482 12.33 -26.51 -28.72
N LYS A 483 12.90 -26.44 -29.93
CA LYS A 483 13.20 -27.63 -30.74
C LYS A 483 14.18 -28.59 -30.06
N LEU A 484 15.25 -28.05 -29.46
CA LEU A 484 16.31 -28.86 -28.84
C LEU A 484 15.92 -29.41 -27.47
N CYS A 485 14.91 -28.82 -26.80
CA CYS A 485 14.46 -29.26 -25.48
C CYS A 485 13.97 -30.72 -25.46
N GLN A 486 14.13 -31.42 -24.34
CA GLN A 486 13.95 -32.88 -24.24
C GLN A 486 12.86 -33.30 -23.23
N GLY A 487 12.30 -32.37 -22.45
CA GLY A 487 11.36 -32.70 -21.37
C GLY A 487 12.00 -33.54 -20.27
N SER A 488 11.20 -34.36 -19.59
CA SER A 488 11.63 -35.18 -18.45
C SER A 488 12.30 -36.52 -18.84
N GLY A 489 12.57 -36.73 -20.13
CA GLY A 489 13.18 -37.95 -20.67
C GLY A 489 12.18 -39.01 -21.16
N GLU A 490 10.96 -39.08 -20.60
CA GLU A 490 9.92 -40.06 -21.00
C GLU A 490 8.58 -39.42 -21.45
N ASN A 491 8.24 -38.22 -20.97
CA ASN A 491 6.98 -37.53 -21.27
C ASN A 491 7.17 -36.33 -22.22
N LEU A 492 6.48 -36.34 -23.38
CA LEU A 492 6.44 -35.21 -24.32
C LEU A 492 5.64 -33.99 -23.83
N LEU A 493 4.79 -34.17 -22.80
CA LEU A 493 3.94 -33.13 -22.23
C LEU A 493 4.72 -32.05 -21.45
N GLU A 494 5.96 -32.36 -21.03
CA GLU A 494 6.79 -31.47 -20.20
C GLU A 494 7.95 -30.83 -21.00
N LYS A 495 7.96 -31.00 -22.33
CA LYS A 495 8.97 -30.42 -23.21
C LYS A 495 8.90 -28.89 -23.19
N CYS A 496 10.05 -28.25 -22.98
CA CYS A 496 10.21 -26.80 -22.93
C CYS A 496 9.49 -26.11 -21.76
N VAL A 497 9.08 -26.85 -20.72
CA VAL A 497 8.52 -26.25 -19.51
C VAL A 497 9.64 -25.57 -18.72
N ALA A 498 9.42 -24.34 -18.24
CA ALA A 498 10.37 -23.59 -17.43
C ALA A 498 10.49 -24.10 -15.98
N SER A 499 10.72 -25.40 -15.80
CA SER A 499 10.90 -26.04 -14.49
C SER A 499 11.98 -27.13 -14.56
N SER A 500 12.39 -27.65 -13.41
CA SER A 500 13.34 -28.76 -13.31
C SER A 500 12.88 -30.07 -13.94
N HIS A 501 11.60 -30.17 -14.35
CA HIS A 501 11.11 -31.30 -15.14
C HIS A 501 11.68 -31.31 -16.57
N GLU A 502 12.19 -30.19 -17.08
CA GLU A 502 12.90 -30.14 -18.35
C GLU A 502 14.40 -30.41 -18.14
N LYS A 503 14.94 -31.42 -18.83
CA LYS A 503 16.35 -31.85 -18.74
C LYS A 503 17.35 -30.72 -18.99
N TYR A 504 17.05 -29.79 -19.89
CA TYR A 504 17.92 -28.67 -20.23
C TYR A 504 17.60 -27.37 -19.48
N TYR A 505 16.78 -27.42 -18.43
CA TYR A 505 16.44 -26.25 -17.63
C TYR A 505 17.57 -25.82 -16.68
N GLY A 506 17.71 -24.50 -16.53
CA GLY A 506 18.66 -23.88 -15.58
C GLY A 506 20.11 -23.86 -16.07
N TYR A 507 21.03 -23.47 -15.18
CA TYR A 507 22.45 -23.30 -15.54
C TYR A 507 23.09 -24.63 -15.96
N THR A 508 22.93 -25.67 -15.15
CA THR A 508 23.43 -27.02 -15.45
C THR A 508 22.77 -27.60 -16.71
N GLY A 509 21.45 -27.45 -16.85
CA GLY A 509 20.72 -27.93 -18.01
C GLY A 509 21.13 -27.24 -19.32
N ALA A 510 21.38 -25.93 -19.30
CA ALA A 510 21.86 -25.20 -20.47
C ALA A 510 23.29 -25.60 -20.86
N LEU A 511 24.18 -25.84 -19.89
CA LEU A 511 25.52 -26.40 -20.16
C LEU A 511 25.43 -27.82 -20.73
N ARG A 512 24.54 -28.65 -20.18
CA ARG A 512 24.25 -29.99 -20.70
C ARG A 512 23.73 -29.94 -22.14
N CYS A 513 22.85 -29.00 -22.45
CA CYS A 513 22.36 -28.75 -23.80
C CYS A 513 23.51 -28.41 -24.76
N LEU A 514 24.50 -27.60 -24.35
CA LEU A 514 25.69 -27.33 -25.16
C LEU A 514 26.50 -28.60 -25.42
N VAL A 515 26.69 -29.43 -24.39
CA VAL A 515 27.42 -30.70 -24.53
C VAL A 515 26.71 -31.63 -25.52
N GLU A 516 25.40 -31.81 -25.37
CA GLU A 516 24.63 -32.81 -26.12
C GLU A 516 24.14 -32.35 -27.51
N GLN A 517 23.74 -31.09 -27.73
CA GLN A 517 23.07 -30.65 -28.97
C GLN A 517 23.37 -29.24 -29.49
N GLY A 518 23.58 -28.26 -28.60
CA GLY A 518 23.74 -26.85 -28.98
C GLY A 518 25.17 -26.46 -29.35
N ASP A 519 25.30 -25.27 -29.95
CA ASP A 519 26.58 -24.66 -30.34
C ASP A 519 27.08 -23.63 -29.31
N VAL A 520 26.15 -22.97 -28.60
CA VAL A 520 26.44 -21.96 -27.57
C VAL A 520 25.52 -22.13 -26.36
N ALA A 521 26.05 -21.99 -25.15
CA ALA A 521 25.26 -21.87 -23.91
C ALA A 521 25.45 -20.52 -23.23
N PHE A 522 24.33 -19.94 -22.78
CA PHE A 522 24.31 -18.70 -22.01
C PHE A 522 24.11 -18.99 -20.53
N ILE A 523 25.16 -18.85 -19.73
CA ILE A 523 25.23 -19.30 -18.33
C ILE A 523 26.06 -18.33 -17.47
N LYS A 524 26.14 -18.57 -16.15
CA LYS A 524 27.07 -17.83 -15.27
C LYS A 524 28.47 -18.43 -15.36
N HIS A 525 29.50 -17.60 -15.14
CA HIS A 525 30.91 -17.99 -15.22
C HIS A 525 31.30 -19.22 -14.36
N SER A 526 30.69 -19.41 -13.19
CA SER A 526 31.02 -20.53 -12.29
C SER A 526 30.45 -21.88 -12.76
N THR A 527 29.44 -21.89 -13.64
CA THR A 527 28.69 -23.10 -14.02
C THR A 527 29.58 -24.19 -14.62
N VAL A 528 30.55 -23.80 -15.46
CA VAL A 528 31.47 -24.75 -16.10
C VAL A 528 32.27 -25.46 -15.01
N GLY A 529 32.91 -24.70 -14.12
CA GLY A 529 33.70 -25.25 -13.02
C GLY A 529 32.90 -26.09 -12.02
N GLU A 530 31.60 -25.82 -11.85
CA GLU A 530 30.69 -26.60 -11.01
C GLU A 530 30.33 -27.97 -11.62
N ASN A 531 30.47 -28.15 -12.93
CA ASN A 531 29.98 -29.34 -13.64
C ASN A 531 31.08 -30.17 -14.33
N VAL A 532 32.32 -29.71 -14.33
CA VAL A 532 33.45 -30.41 -14.97
C VAL A 532 34.52 -30.77 -13.92
N ASP A 533 35.61 -31.39 -14.36
CA ASP A 533 36.74 -31.79 -13.51
C ASP A 533 36.33 -32.72 -12.33
N GLY A 534 35.30 -33.55 -12.56
CA GLY A 534 34.79 -34.50 -11.56
C GLY A 534 33.87 -33.90 -10.49
N SER A 535 33.54 -32.60 -10.58
CA SER A 535 32.62 -31.91 -9.67
C SER A 535 31.19 -32.44 -9.79
N ASN A 536 30.73 -32.71 -11.02
CA ASN A 536 29.46 -33.37 -11.29
C ASN A 536 29.71 -34.84 -11.67
N LYS A 537 28.98 -35.75 -11.02
CA LYS A 537 29.14 -37.21 -11.16
C LYS A 537 28.16 -37.84 -12.16
N ASP A 538 27.27 -37.04 -12.75
CA ASP A 538 26.31 -37.49 -13.75
C ASP A 538 27.00 -37.96 -15.03
N ASP A 539 26.43 -38.96 -15.71
CA ASP A 539 27.04 -39.60 -16.88
C ASP A 539 27.37 -38.65 -18.02
N TRP A 540 26.56 -37.61 -18.24
CA TRP A 540 26.79 -36.63 -19.30
C TRP A 540 27.98 -35.69 -19.03
N ALA A 541 28.37 -35.55 -17.76
CA ALA A 541 29.45 -34.69 -17.31
C ALA A 541 30.77 -35.45 -17.05
N LYS A 542 30.72 -36.78 -17.03
CA LYS A 542 31.89 -37.63 -16.82
C LYS A 542 32.92 -37.42 -17.93
N GLY A 543 34.16 -37.13 -17.54
CA GLY A 543 35.30 -36.98 -18.44
C GLY A 543 35.43 -35.60 -19.10
N LEU A 544 34.50 -34.66 -18.82
CA LEU A 544 34.64 -33.28 -19.27
C LEU A 544 35.60 -32.50 -18.37
N THR A 545 36.41 -31.66 -19.00
CA THR A 545 37.37 -30.77 -18.35
C THR A 545 37.06 -29.31 -18.69
N ARG A 546 37.57 -28.36 -17.89
CA ARG A 546 37.42 -26.92 -18.23
C ARG A 546 38.02 -26.56 -19.58
N ASP A 547 39.04 -27.27 -20.02
CA ASP A 547 39.75 -27.02 -21.27
C ASP A 547 38.95 -27.36 -22.52
N ASP A 548 37.84 -28.10 -22.38
CA ASP A 548 36.93 -28.40 -23.48
C ASP A 548 36.05 -27.20 -23.88
N PHE A 549 36.08 -26.11 -23.09
CA PHE A 549 35.21 -24.96 -23.22
C PHE A 549 35.98 -23.64 -23.35
N GLU A 550 35.40 -22.69 -24.07
CA GLU A 550 35.89 -21.32 -24.21
C GLU A 550 34.76 -20.31 -24.04
N LEU A 551 35.10 -19.07 -23.66
CA LEU A 551 34.16 -17.96 -23.57
C LEU A 551 34.16 -17.14 -24.86
N LEU A 552 32.98 -16.68 -25.29
CA LEU A 552 32.84 -15.68 -26.34
C LEU A 552 32.79 -14.28 -25.74
N CYS A 553 33.71 -13.42 -26.17
CA CYS A 553 33.73 -12.02 -25.77
C CYS A 553 32.91 -11.16 -26.74
N THR A 554 32.29 -10.09 -26.25
CA THR A 554 31.47 -9.18 -27.07
C THR A 554 32.24 -8.47 -28.19
N ASN A 555 33.56 -8.35 -28.05
CA ASN A 555 34.49 -7.82 -29.06
C ASN A 555 34.83 -8.81 -30.20
N GLY A 556 34.25 -10.02 -30.18
CA GLY A 556 34.47 -11.06 -31.18
C GLY A 556 35.64 -12.01 -30.90
N LYS A 557 36.44 -11.76 -29.86
CA LYS A 557 37.51 -12.67 -29.41
C LYS A 557 36.96 -13.83 -28.59
N ARG A 558 37.82 -14.82 -28.34
CA ARG A 558 37.59 -15.90 -27.39
C ARG A 558 38.59 -15.83 -26.24
N ALA A 559 38.22 -16.37 -25.09
CA ALA A 559 39.09 -16.46 -23.92
C ALA A 559 38.89 -17.76 -23.16
N ASN A 560 39.82 -18.07 -22.26
CA ASN A 560 39.69 -19.21 -21.35
C ASN A 560 38.54 -18.96 -20.36
N THR A 561 37.92 -20.04 -19.86
CA THR A 561 36.82 -19.97 -18.88
C THR A 561 37.21 -19.27 -17.58
N MET A 562 38.50 -19.24 -17.22
CA MET A 562 39.04 -18.52 -16.06
C MET A 562 39.18 -17.00 -16.26
N ASP A 563 39.23 -16.53 -17.51
CA ASP A 563 39.38 -15.12 -17.86
C ASP A 563 38.03 -14.37 -17.91
N TYR A 564 37.02 -14.88 -17.20
CA TYR A 564 35.66 -14.32 -17.21
C TYR A 564 35.61 -12.84 -16.77
N LYS A 565 36.57 -12.37 -15.97
CA LYS A 565 36.64 -10.95 -15.55
C LYS A 565 36.92 -10.00 -16.71
N THR A 566 37.63 -10.45 -17.74
CA THR A 566 37.95 -9.65 -18.94
C THR A 566 37.08 -10.05 -20.14
N CYS A 567 36.57 -11.27 -20.17
CA CYS A 567 35.71 -11.80 -21.24
C CYS A 567 34.37 -12.28 -20.68
N HIS A 568 33.37 -11.40 -20.71
CA HIS A 568 31.99 -11.70 -20.34
C HIS A 568 31.01 -10.89 -21.20
N LEU A 569 29.72 -11.23 -21.12
CA LEU A 569 28.66 -10.48 -21.78
C LEU A 569 28.25 -9.25 -20.97
N ALA A 570 28.03 -9.45 -19.67
CA ALA A 570 27.77 -8.37 -18.72
C ALA A 570 28.10 -8.84 -17.30
N LYS A 571 28.49 -7.88 -16.45
CA LYS A 571 28.52 -8.05 -15.00
C LYS A 571 27.09 -7.95 -14.50
N VAL A 572 26.64 -8.95 -13.75
CA VAL A 572 25.25 -9.08 -13.32
C VAL A 572 25.17 -8.85 -11.83
N PRO A 573 24.38 -7.87 -11.37
CA PRO A 573 24.18 -7.66 -9.94
C PRO A 573 23.43 -8.84 -9.33
N THR A 574 23.72 -9.09 -8.06
CA THR A 574 22.91 -9.95 -7.20
C THR A 574 21.58 -9.30 -6.86
N HIS A 575 20.76 -9.98 -6.07
CA HIS A 575 19.51 -9.40 -5.59
C HIS A 575 19.78 -8.19 -4.70
N ALA A 576 18.86 -7.23 -4.68
CA ALA A 576 18.94 -6.08 -3.80
C ALA A 576 17.60 -5.77 -3.16
N VAL A 577 17.67 -5.30 -1.91
CA VAL A 577 16.54 -4.70 -1.23
C VAL A 577 16.32 -3.33 -1.82
N VAL A 578 15.12 -3.07 -2.33
CA VAL A 578 14.73 -1.76 -2.83
C VAL A 578 13.72 -1.11 -1.90
N ALA A 579 13.73 0.22 -1.86
CA ALA A 579 12.81 1.02 -1.06
C ALA A 579 12.55 2.39 -1.69
N ARG A 580 11.59 3.14 -1.15
CA ARG A 580 11.47 4.56 -1.47
C ARG A 580 12.66 5.35 -0.91
N PRO A 581 13.16 6.38 -1.61
CA PRO A 581 14.38 7.10 -1.24
C PRO A 581 14.34 7.69 0.18
N GLU A 582 13.19 8.17 0.62
CA GLU A 582 12.98 8.75 1.95
C GLU A 582 13.09 7.72 3.11
N LYS A 583 12.87 6.43 2.84
CA LYS A 583 12.98 5.34 3.83
C LYS A 583 14.28 4.55 3.73
N ALA A 584 15.07 4.75 2.67
CA ALA A 584 16.26 3.94 2.37
C ALA A 584 17.30 3.90 3.50
N ASN A 585 17.59 5.05 4.14
CA ASN A 585 18.57 5.12 5.22
C ASN A 585 18.12 4.32 6.46
N LYS A 586 16.85 4.44 6.83
CA LYS A 586 16.27 3.73 7.98
C LYS A 586 16.23 2.22 7.75
N ILE A 587 15.88 1.78 6.54
CA ILE A 587 15.87 0.36 6.18
C ILE A 587 17.28 -0.22 6.22
N ARG A 588 18.29 0.54 5.77
CA ARG A 588 19.69 0.12 5.85
C ARG A 588 20.13 -0.13 7.29
N GLU A 589 19.85 0.79 8.20
CA GLU A 589 20.18 0.67 9.63
C GLU A 589 19.44 -0.50 10.29
N LEU A 590 18.15 -0.67 9.96
CA LEU A 590 17.36 -1.80 10.42
C LEU A 590 17.97 -3.12 9.97
N LEU A 591 18.23 -3.29 8.67
CA LEU A 591 18.77 -4.54 8.13
C LEU A 591 20.15 -4.88 8.72
N GLU A 592 20.99 -3.88 8.97
CA GLU A 592 22.27 -4.08 9.66
C GLU A 592 22.07 -4.60 11.10
N GLY A 593 21.11 -4.04 11.84
CA GLY A 593 20.77 -4.52 13.18
C GLY A 593 20.22 -5.94 13.16
N GLN A 594 19.29 -6.22 12.25
CA GLN A 594 18.65 -7.52 12.10
C GLN A 594 19.63 -8.60 11.62
N GLU A 595 20.60 -8.27 10.76
CA GLU A 595 21.64 -9.20 10.32
C GLU A 595 22.62 -9.56 11.44
N LYS A 596 22.98 -8.62 12.32
CA LYS A 596 23.81 -8.90 13.51
C LYS A 596 23.14 -9.86 14.49
N LEU A 597 21.80 -9.88 14.53
CA LEU A 597 21.03 -10.80 15.39
C LEU A 597 20.73 -12.13 14.70
N PHE A 598 20.25 -12.10 13.45
CA PHE A 598 19.63 -13.25 12.76
C PHE A 598 20.33 -13.68 11.48
N GLY A 599 21.46 -13.04 11.11
CA GLY A 599 22.29 -13.44 9.97
C GLY A 599 23.04 -14.76 10.21
N LEU A 600 23.88 -15.16 9.25
CA LEU A 600 24.64 -16.42 9.32
C LEU A 600 25.54 -16.53 10.57
N HIS A 601 26.12 -15.40 10.98
CA HIS A 601 26.95 -15.25 12.17
C HIS A 601 26.23 -14.49 13.32
N GLY A 602 24.89 -14.41 13.27
CA GLY A 602 24.11 -13.63 14.23
C GLY A 602 24.07 -14.22 15.65
N THR A 603 23.89 -13.36 16.64
CA THR A 603 23.84 -13.74 18.07
C THR A 603 22.61 -14.57 18.45
N GLU A 604 21.49 -14.37 17.76
CA GLU A 604 20.20 -15.04 18.00
C GLU A 604 19.79 -15.97 16.84
N LYS A 605 20.75 -16.43 16.02
CA LYS A 605 20.50 -17.29 14.85
C LYS A 605 19.74 -18.59 15.15
N GLU A 606 19.80 -19.08 16.40
CA GLU A 606 19.05 -20.28 16.82
C GLU A 606 17.55 -20.04 16.96
N ARG A 607 17.13 -18.78 17.23
CA ARG A 607 15.72 -18.41 17.31
C ARG A 607 15.12 -18.19 15.92
N PHE A 608 15.88 -17.56 15.04
CA PHE A 608 15.50 -17.27 13.67
C PHE A 608 16.74 -17.01 12.82
N MET A 609 16.80 -17.61 11.63
CA MET A 609 17.86 -17.40 10.66
C MET A 609 17.28 -16.74 9.41
N MET A 610 17.73 -15.52 9.12
CA MET A 610 17.17 -14.66 8.08
C MET A 610 17.36 -15.25 6.67
N PHE A 611 18.54 -15.79 6.40
CA PHE A 611 18.94 -16.37 5.10
C PHE A 611 18.71 -17.88 5.01
N GLN A 612 17.91 -18.46 5.89
CA GLN A 612 17.52 -19.87 5.79
C GLN A 612 16.01 -19.99 5.66
N SER A 613 15.55 -20.86 4.78
CA SER A 613 14.13 -21.09 4.53
C SER A 613 13.76 -22.55 4.81
N GLN A 614 12.50 -22.78 5.20
CA GLN A 614 11.98 -24.15 5.38
C GLN A 614 11.80 -24.87 4.04
N THR A 615 11.43 -24.10 3.00
CA THR A 615 11.37 -24.56 1.62
C THR A 615 12.65 -24.13 0.90
N LYS A 616 12.57 -23.07 0.10
CA LYS A 616 13.69 -22.51 -0.65
C LYS A 616 13.47 -21.03 -0.96
N ASP A 617 14.50 -20.21 -0.75
CA ASP A 617 14.61 -18.81 -1.17
C ASP A 617 13.40 -17.94 -0.78
N LEU A 618 13.01 -17.94 0.50
CA LEU A 618 11.93 -17.10 1.02
C LEU A 618 12.48 -15.77 1.57
N LEU A 619 11.94 -14.63 1.12
CA LEU A 619 12.34 -13.24 1.45
C LEU A 619 13.73 -12.83 0.91
N PHE A 620 14.72 -13.70 1.09
CA PHE A 620 16.09 -13.58 0.61
C PHE A 620 16.50 -14.92 0.01
N LYS A 621 17.53 -14.94 -0.84
CA LYS A 621 18.11 -16.22 -1.26
C LYS A 621 18.74 -16.96 -0.09
N ASP A 622 18.60 -18.28 -0.06
CA ASP A 622 19.19 -19.11 1.01
C ASP A 622 20.72 -19.17 0.95
N LEU A 623 21.28 -18.87 -0.22
CA LEU A 623 22.72 -18.76 -0.43
C LEU A 623 23.30 -17.44 0.07
N THR A 624 22.47 -16.52 0.58
CA THR A 624 22.92 -15.22 1.08
C THR A 624 23.81 -15.42 2.30
N LYS A 625 25.05 -14.92 2.19
CA LYS A 625 26.05 -14.92 3.25
C LYS A 625 25.96 -13.64 4.08
N CYS A 626 25.75 -12.51 3.42
CA CYS A 626 25.57 -11.22 4.07
C CYS A 626 24.85 -10.19 3.18
N LEU A 627 24.47 -9.04 3.75
CA LEU A 627 23.95 -7.87 3.03
C LEU A 627 25.04 -6.80 2.87
N VAL A 628 25.45 -6.54 1.62
CA VAL A 628 26.44 -5.51 1.29
C VAL A 628 25.80 -4.13 1.31
N LYS A 629 26.37 -3.23 2.12
CA LYS A 629 25.96 -1.83 2.19
C LYS A 629 26.30 -1.11 0.90
N LEU A 630 25.29 -0.51 0.27
CA LEU A 630 25.48 0.34 -0.91
C LEU A 630 25.69 1.80 -0.51
N ARG A 631 26.45 2.54 -1.32
CA ARG A 631 26.71 3.97 -1.15
C ARG A 631 25.39 4.77 -1.14
N GLN A 632 25.29 5.77 -0.27
CA GLN A 632 24.15 6.68 -0.26
C GLN A 632 23.98 7.39 -1.62
N GLY A 633 22.75 7.42 -2.13
CA GLY A 633 22.43 8.03 -3.42
C GLY A 633 22.85 7.21 -4.64
N ILE A 634 23.22 5.94 -4.48
CA ILE A 634 23.42 5.04 -5.62
C ILE A 634 22.13 4.93 -6.44
N THR A 635 22.25 5.07 -7.75
CA THR A 635 21.10 4.88 -8.65
C THR A 635 20.95 3.42 -9.01
N TYR A 636 19.74 3.00 -9.38
CA TYR A 636 19.55 1.65 -9.92
C TYR A 636 20.41 1.40 -11.17
N LYS A 637 20.69 2.44 -11.99
CA LYS A 637 21.58 2.33 -13.17
C LYS A 637 23.02 2.00 -12.75
N GLU A 638 23.56 2.73 -11.78
CA GLU A 638 24.89 2.45 -11.21
C GLU A 638 24.97 1.07 -10.57
N PHE A 639 23.92 0.66 -9.84
CA PHE A 639 23.86 -0.67 -9.22
C PHE A 639 23.81 -1.79 -10.26
N LEU A 640 23.02 -1.62 -11.32
CA LEU A 640 22.85 -2.61 -12.37
C LEU A 640 24.06 -2.72 -13.31
N GLY A 641 24.77 -1.62 -13.54
CA GLY A 641 25.82 -1.51 -14.55
C GLY A 641 25.26 -1.24 -15.95
N ASP A 642 26.07 -0.58 -16.77
CA ASP A 642 25.65 -0.05 -18.08
C ASP A 642 25.23 -1.17 -19.05
N GLU A 643 25.96 -2.29 -19.10
CA GLU A 643 25.67 -3.39 -20.03
C GLU A 643 24.36 -4.11 -19.68
N TYR A 644 24.13 -4.34 -18.39
CA TYR A 644 22.89 -4.98 -17.93
C TYR A 644 21.69 -4.06 -18.12
N TYR A 645 21.84 -2.78 -17.74
CA TYR A 645 20.81 -1.77 -17.95
C TYR A 645 20.45 -1.65 -19.44
N ALA A 646 21.44 -1.54 -20.32
CA ALA A 646 21.22 -1.45 -21.77
C ALA A 646 20.49 -2.68 -22.31
N SER A 647 20.86 -3.88 -21.85
CA SER A 647 20.23 -5.13 -22.30
C SER A 647 18.75 -5.21 -21.90
N VAL A 648 18.45 -4.93 -20.63
CA VAL A 648 17.06 -4.96 -20.12
C VAL A 648 16.22 -3.84 -20.71
N ALA A 649 16.77 -2.62 -20.83
CA ALA A 649 16.10 -1.51 -21.48
C ALA A 649 15.77 -1.83 -22.95
N SER A 650 16.71 -2.44 -23.67
CA SER A 650 16.53 -2.86 -25.06
C SER A 650 15.40 -3.89 -25.18
N LEU A 651 15.38 -4.92 -24.35
CA LEU A 651 14.30 -5.93 -24.37
C LEU A 651 12.92 -5.36 -24.05
N ASN A 652 12.85 -4.41 -23.12
CA ASN A 652 11.59 -3.79 -22.71
C ASN A 652 10.99 -2.88 -23.80
N THR A 653 11.70 -2.59 -24.89
CA THR A 653 11.10 -1.92 -26.06
C THR A 653 10.13 -2.82 -26.83
N CYS A 654 10.30 -4.14 -26.75
CA CYS A 654 9.48 -5.10 -27.49
C CYS A 654 8.15 -5.41 -26.81
N ASN A 655 8.18 -5.64 -25.49
CA ASN A 655 6.98 -5.97 -24.73
C ASN A 655 7.12 -5.50 -23.27
N PRO A 656 6.94 -4.20 -22.99
CA PRO A 656 7.04 -3.67 -21.64
C PRO A 656 5.88 -4.19 -20.79
N SER A 657 6.18 -4.67 -19.58
CA SER A 657 5.15 -5.06 -18.62
C SER A 657 4.22 -3.90 -18.25
N ASP A 658 2.97 -4.19 -17.86
CA ASP A 658 1.97 -3.17 -17.49
C ASP A 658 2.48 -2.21 -16.40
N LEU A 659 3.21 -2.73 -15.40
CA LEU A 659 3.85 -1.93 -14.36
C LEU A 659 4.92 -1.00 -14.93
N LEU A 660 5.73 -1.49 -15.87
CA LEU A 660 6.75 -0.66 -16.52
C LEU A 660 6.10 0.46 -17.33
N GLN A 661 4.99 0.19 -18.04
CA GLN A 661 4.22 1.21 -18.74
C GLN A 661 3.68 2.29 -17.79
N VAL A 662 3.15 1.89 -16.63
CA VAL A 662 2.74 2.80 -15.54
C VAL A 662 3.92 3.67 -15.10
N CYS A 663 5.06 3.06 -14.80
CA CYS A 663 6.21 3.79 -14.27
C CYS A 663 6.85 4.73 -15.30
N THR A 664 6.96 4.32 -16.57
CA THR A 664 7.37 5.20 -17.67
C THR A 664 6.40 6.39 -17.85
N PHE A 665 5.09 6.17 -17.68
CA PHE A 665 4.12 7.26 -17.67
C PHE A 665 4.31 8.23 -16.49
N LEU A 666 4.74 7.71 -15.32
CA LEU A 666 5.02 8.52 -14.14
C LEU A 666 6.37 9.25 -14.20
N GLU A 667 7.40 8.71 -14.87
CA GLU A 667 8.68 9.41 -15.06
C GLU A 667 8.52 10.75 -15.79
N ASP A 668 7.56 10.85 -16.73
CA ASP A 668 7.20 12.12 -17.38
C ASP A 668 6.74 13.20 -16.36
N LYS A 669 6.24 12.78 -15.19
CA LYS A 669 5.86 13.67 -14.08
C LYS A 669 7.04 14.19 -13.28
N GLY A 670 8.26 13.68 -13.48
CA GLY A 670 9.48 14.02 -12.72
C GLY A 670 9.35 13.94 -11.19
N PRO A 671 10.42 14.18 -10.43
CA PRO A 671 10.33 14.21 -8.97
C PRO A 671 9.42 15.35 -8.51
N SER A 672 8.55 15.07 -7.55
CA SER A 672 7.70 16.06 -6.87
C SER A 672 8.55 16.94 -5.95
N ALA A 673 8.27 18.25 -5.97
CA ALA A 673 9.08 19.26 -5.27
C ALA A 673 9.05 19.16 -3.73
N PHE A 674 8.18 18.32 -3.15
CA PHE A 674 8.14 18.05 -1.71
C PHE A 674 9.43 17.37 -1.19
N THR A 675 10.15 16.65 -2.06
CA THR A 675 11.49 16.11 -1.77
C THR A 675 12.54 17.20 -1.49
N ALA A 676 12.42 18.38 -2.11
CA ALA A 676 13.38 19.47 -1.90
C ALA A 676 13.20 20.17 -0.54
N SER A 677 11.96 20.26 -0.04
CA SER A 677 11.68 20.93 1.24
C SER A 677 12.04 20.07 2.46
N SER A 678 11.95 18.74 2.38
CA SER A 678 12.41 17.84 3.45
C SER A 678 13.94 17.86 3.59
N ALA A 679 14.67 17.97 2.48
CA ALA A 679 16.14 18.06 2.49
C ALA A 679 16.67 19.41 3.03
N LEU A 680 15.91 20.50 2.89
CA LEU A 680 16.32 21.84 3.34
C LEU A 680 16.08 22.09 4.84
N LEU A 681 15.20 21.34 5.50
CA LEU A 681 14.89 21.55 6.92
C LEU A 681 15.79 20.76 7.89
N HIS A 682 16.50 19.71 7.44
CA HIS A 682 17.43 18.97 8.30
C HIS A 682 18.80 19.64 8.50
N HIS A 683 19.09 20.77 7.85
CA HIS A 683 20.35 21.50 8.01
C HIS A 683 20.30 22.70 8.98
N SER A 684 19.18 22.94 9.68
CA SER A 684 18.99 24.12 10.55
C SER A 684 18.87 23.84 12.06
N GLU A 685 19.18 22.64 12.56
CA GLU A 685 19.23 22.35 14.00
C GLU A 685 20.66 22.16 14.53
N SER A 686 21.62 22.95 14.05
CA SER A 686 22.93 23.06 14.67
C SER A 686 23.27 24.51 14.95
N GLY A 687 22.60 25.09 15.95
CA GLY A 687 23.08 26.32 16.57
C GLY A 687 21.98 27.16 17.17
N TYR A 688 21.49 26.82 18.35
CA TYR A 688 21.06 27.77 19.39
C TYR A 688 20.77 26.99 20.67
N LEU A 689 21.75 26.89 21.56
CA LEU A 689 21.64 26.85 23.04
C LEU A 689 23.01 26.44 23.64
N LYS A 690 23.98 27.34 23.50
CA LYS A 690 25.08 27.51 24.46
C LYS A 690 24.78 28.78 25.25
N LEU A 691 25.14 28.77 26.53
CA LEU A 691 24.90 29.77 27.59
C LEU A 691 23.54 29.71 28.29
N HIS A 692 23.46 28.86 29.32
CA HIS A 692 23.55 29.36 30.70
C HIS A 692 23.97 28.20 31.62
N GLY A 693 25.21 28.27 32.11
CA GLY A 693 25.73 27.37 33.15
C GLY A 693 25.89 28.09 34.48
N PHE A 694 25.78 27.28 35.55
CA PHE A 694 26.12 27.48 36.97
C PHE A 694 24.93 27.69 37.94
N LEU A 695 24.61 26.63 38.71
CA LEU A 695 24.97 26.53 40.14
C LEU A 695 24.72 25.10 40.71
N LEU A 696 25.81 24.51 41.21
CA LEU A 696 25.99 23.68 42.43
C LEU A 696 25.41 22.25 42.61
N LEU A 697 26.38 21.31 42.67
CA LEU A 697 26.75 20.38 43.77
C LEU A 697 25.97 19.07 44.09
N ALA A 698 26.64 17.97 43.73
CA ALA A 698 27.10 16.84 44.58
C ALA A 698 26.16 15.65 44.93
N PRO A 699 26.72 14.43 45.12
CA PRO A 699 26.06 13.13 44.91
C PRO A 699 25.76 12.33 46.21
N PRO A 700 24.94 11.24 46.16
CA PRO A 700 24.88 10.27 47.25
C PRO A 700 25.67 8.96 46.95
N PRO A 701 26.20 8.27 48.00
CA PRO A 701 26.95 7.01 47.92
C PRO A 701 26.04 5.77 48.22
N PRO A 702 26.58 4.52 48.29
CA PRO A 702 25.90 3.28 47.90
C PRO A 702 25.25 2.48 49.06
N ALA A 703 24.48 1.44 48.72
CA ALA A 703 23.80 0.54 49.65
C ALA A 703 24.28 -0.93 49.55
N GLN A 704 24.65 -1.48 50.70
CA GLN A 704 24.82 -2.90 51.12
C GLN A 704 24.93 -2.85 52.66
N ASP A 705 24.50 -3.75 53.53
CA ASP A 705 23.73 -5.01 53.52
C ASP A 705 23.38 -5.29 55.02
N TYR A 706 22.56 -6.31 55.32
CA TYR A 706 22.39 -7.07 56.60
C TYR A 706 20.97 -7.24 57.19
N SER A 707 20.66 -8.51 57.44
CA SER A 707 19.49 -9.10 58.07
C SER A 707 19.60 -9.28 59.61
N SER A 708 18.47 -9.31 60.33
CA SER A 708 18.20 -10.17 61.51
C SER A 708 16.69 -10.13 61.87
N GLN A 709 15.95 -11.26 61.83
CA GLN A 709 15.46 -12.11 62.96
C GLN A 709 14.77 -11.34 64.11
N GLN A 710 13.65 -11.71 64.76
CA GLN A 710 12.57 -12.71 64.68
C GLN A 710 11.45 -12.26 65.70
N PRO A 711 10.25 -12.91 65.79
CA PRO A 711 9.02 -12.37 66.40
C PRO A 711 8.81 -12.73 67.89
N PRO A 712 7.64 -12.39 68.49
CA PRO A 712 6.85 -13.49 69.04
C PRO A 712 5.33 -13.39 68.85
N ARG A 713 4.75 -14.59 68.82
CA ARG A 713 3.33 -14.95 68.76
C ARG A 713 2.60 -14.60 70.06
N ARG A 714 1.35 -14.12 69.95
CA ARG A 714 0.26 -14.58 70.83
C ARG A 714 -1.01 -14.85 70.01
N ARG A 715 -1.54 -16.06 70.20
CA ARG A 715 -2.85 -16.55 69.75
C ARG A 715 -3.95 -15.87 70.55
N ALA A 716 -5.02 -15.46 69.90
CA ALA A 716 -6.38 -15.56 70.47
C ALA A 716 -7.42 -15.58 69.34
N SER A 717 -8.37 -16.49 69.51
CA SER A 717 -9.46 -16.87 68.62
C SER A 717 -10.44 -15.72 68.34
N LEU A 718 -10.90 -15.55 67.09
CA LEU A 718 -12.08 -14.74 66.76
C LEU A 718 -12.95 -15.38 65.66
N CYS A 719 -14.10 -15.86 66.12
CA CYS A 719 -15.46 -15.68 65.61
C CYS A 719 -15.79 -15.86 64.10
N PRO A 720 -16.79 -16.69 63.73
CA PRO A 720 -17.21 -16.94 62.34
C PRO A 720 -17.70 -15.71 61.55
N ALA A 721 -17.96 -14.57 62.23
CA ALA A 721 -18.40 -13.34 61.58
C ALA A 721 -17.30 -12.61 60.79
N VAL A 722 -16.01 -12.90 61.05
CA VAL A 722 -14.87 -12.25 60.38
C VAL A 722 -14.53 -12.92 59.04
N LEU A 723 -14.82 -14.21 58.89
CA LEU A 723 -14.62 -14.93 57.63
C LEU A 723 -15.61 -14.51 56.53
N TRP A 724 -16.79 -14.01 56.89
CA TRP A 724 -17.74 -13.51 55.89
C TRP A 724 -17.37 -12.11 55.37
N ARG A 725 -16.74 -11.26 56.21
CA ARG A 725 -16.27 -9.93 55.80
C ARG A 725 -14.93 -9.96 55.04
N LEU A 726 -14.07 -10.96 55.27
CA LEU A 726 -12.82 -11.10 54.50
C LEU A 726 -13.00 -11.73 53.12
N ALA A 727 -14.10 -12.45 52.86
CA ALA A 727 -14.41 -12.96 51.51
C ALA A 727 -14.92 -11.87 50.55
N GLN A 728 -15.40 -10.72 51.06
CA GLN A 728 -15.84 -9.60 50.22
C GLN A 728 -14.74 -8.55 49.94
N ALA A 729 -13.64 -8.57 50.70
CA ALA A 729 -12.54 -7.62 50.52
C ALA A 729 -11.64 -7.89 49.29
N GLY A 730 -11.81 -9.05 48.62
CA GLY A 730 -11.07 -9.41 47.40
C GLY A 730 -11.65 -8.91 46.07
N ARG A 731 -12.78 -8.19 46.07
CA ARG A 731 -13.47 -7.75 44.82
C ARG A 731 -13.17 -6.32 44.36
N SER A 732 -12.41 -5.53 45.12
CA SER A 732 -12.36 -4.06 44.96
C SER A 732 -11.34 -3.50 43.94
N GLY A 733 -10.58 -4.32 43.20
CA GLY A 733 -9.55 -3.85 42.26
C GLY A 733 -9.94 -3.83 40.78
N ARG A 734 -11.01 -4.54 40.37
CA ARG A 734 -11.39 -4.71 38.95
C ARG A 734 -12.47 -3.71 38.58
N ARG A 735 -12.28 -2.94 37.51
CA ARG A 735 -13.25 -1.93 37.02
C ARG A 735 -13.68 -2.12 35.57
N ALA A 736 -13.12 -3.10 34.84
CA ALA A 736 -13.41 -3.31 33.43
C ALA A 736 -14.69 -4.12 33.19
N VAL A 737 -15.49 -3.71 32.22
CA VAL A 737 -16.66 -4.43 31.70
C VAL A 737 -16.42 -4.71 30.22
N LEU A 738 -16.32 -5.99 29.86
CA LEU A 738 -15.97 -6.42 28.50
C LEU A 738 -17.23 -6.66 27.66
N LEU A 739 -17.29 -6.09 26.45
CA LEU A 739 -18.32 -6.41 25.46
C LEU A 739 -17.80 -7.49 24.51
N LEU A 740 -18.43 -8.66 24.52
CA LEU A 740 -18.08 -9.84 23.72
C LEU A 740 -19.24 -10.26 22.83
N GLY A 741 -18.98 -11.02 21.76
CA GLY A 741 -20.00 -11.55 20.85
C GLY A 741 -19.52 -11.61 19.40
N LEU A 742 -20.28 -12.28 18.53
CA LEU A 742 -19.94 -12.43 17.10
C LEU A 742 -19.93 -11.09 16.35
N CYS A 743 -19.38 -11.08 15.12
CA CYS A 743 -19.54 -9.95 14.20
C CYS A 743 -21.01 -9.60 14.00
N ASP A 744 -21.31 -8.34 13.71
CA ASP A 744 -22.66 -7.83 13.43
C ASP A 744 -23.69 -7.91 14.57
N ALA A 745 -23.35 -8.48 15.74
CA ALA A 745 -24.20 -8.49 16.92
C ALA A 745 -24.51 -7.09 17.50
N GLY A 746 -23.79 -6.05 17.05
CA GLY A 746 -24.01 -4.65 17.45
C GLY A 746 -23.27 -4.19 18.70
N LYS A 747 -22.16 -4.86 19.06
CA LYS A 747 -21.31 -4.52 20.21
C LYS A 747 -20.78 -3.08 20.17
N THR A 748 -20.18 -2.70 19.05
CA THR A 748 -19.57 -1.39 18.84
C THR A 748 -20.62 -0.29 18.81
N LEU A 749 -21.81 -0.57 18.26
CA LEU A 749 -22.94 0.34 18.29
C LEU A 749 -23.46 0.53 19.72
N LEU A 750 -23.58 -0.54 20.52
CA LEU A 750 -23.93 -0.46 21.94
C LEU A 750 -22.88 0.32 22.73
N PHE A 751 -21.58 0.06 22.50
CA PHE A 751 -20.48 0.83 23.10
C PHE A 751 -20.60 2.32 22.77
N ALA A 752 -20.71 2.65 21.47
CA ALA A 752 -20.82 4.01 21.00
C ALA A 752 -22.05 4.72 21.58
N ARG A 753 -23.21 4.06 21.68
CA ARG A 753 -24.42 4.64 22.29
C ARG A 753 -24.26 4.87 23.80
N CYS A 754 -23.68 3.91 24.53
CA CYS A 754 -23.41 4.04 25.97
C CYS A 754 -22.43 5.19 26.26
N VAL A 755 -21.43 5.39 25.41
CA VAL A 755 -20.42 6.47 25.55
C VAL A 755 -20.95 7.81 25.04
N ALA A 756 -21.61 7.84 23.88
CA ALA A 756 -22.06 9.06 23.20
C ALA A 756 -23.22 9.78 23.91
N ARG A 757 -23.93 9.13 24.85
CA ARG A 757 -24.90 9.79 25.73
C ARG A 757 -24.27 10.93 26.55
N LEU A 758 -22.94 10.91 26.78
CA LEU A 758 -22.20 12.00 27.42
C LEU A 758 -21.88 13.19 26.48
N LEU A 759 -21.99 13.03 25.16
CA LEU A 759 -21.49 14.02 24.18
C LEU A 759 -22.55 14.53 23.20
N THR A 760 -23.43 13.69 22.63
CA THR A 760 -24.32 14.13 21.52
C THR A 760 -25.63 13.34 21.33
N GLY A 761 -25.80 12.15 21.91
CA GLY A 761 -27.05 11.37 21.85
C GLY A 761 -27.47 10.78 20.48
N LYS A 762 -26.73 11.03 19.39
CA LYS A 762 -27.11 10.63 18.02
C LYS A 762 -26.61 9.24 17.60
N TYR A 763 -27.37 8.57 16.74
CA TYR A 763 -26.99 7.33 16.05
C TYR A 763 -25.73 7.54 15.19
N ARG A 764 -24.86 6.53 15.12
CA ARG A 764 -23.65 6.52 14.27
C ARG A 764 -23.53 5.15 13.61
N ASP A 765 -23.25 5.13 12.31
CA ASP A 765 -22.93 3.88 11.63
C ASP A 765 -21.57 3.35 12.12
N THR A 766 -21.52 2.05 12.43
CA THR A 766 -20.32 1.38 12.95
C THR A 766 -19.86 0.30 11.98
N GLN A 767 -18.55 0.19 11.80
CA GLN A 767 -17.91 -0.92 11.09
C GLN A 767 -17.40 -1.97 12.07
N THR A 768 -17.00 -3.15 11.59
CA THR A 768 -16.43 -4.21 12.43
C THR A 768 -15.12 -3.75 13.09
N SER A 769 -15.08 -3.69 14.42
CA SER A 769 -13.86 -3.35 15.18
C SER A 769 -12.72 -4.35 14.92
N ILE A 770 -11.54 -3.83 14.55
CA ILE A 770 -10.29 -4.59 14.36
C ILE A 770 -9.38 -4.46 15.61
N THR A 771 -9.61 -3.45 16.46
CA THR A 771 -8.90 -3.18 17.72
C THR A 771 -9.88 -2.98 18.87
N ASP A 772 -9.43 -3.10 20.12
CA ASP A 772 -10.25 -2.79 21.29
C ASP A 772 -10.53 -1.28 21.42
N SER A 773 -11.73 -0.93 21.87
CA SER A 773 -12.11 0.46 22.21
C SER A 773 -12.47 0.53 23.69
N SER A 774 -11.91 1.48 24.44
CA SER A 774 -12.19 1.62 25.87
C SER A 774 -12.66 3.03 26.23
N ALA A 775 -13.65 3.11 27.12
CA ALA A 775 -14.18 4.38 27.61
C ALA A 775 -14.69 4.25 29.05
N VAL A 776 -14.63 5.34 29.81
CA VAL A 776 -15.15 5.38 31.18
C VAL A 776 -16.65 5.69 31.15
N TYR A 777 -17.46 4.75 31.65
CA TYR A 777 -18.90 4.91 31.83
C TYR A 777 -19.21 5.40 33.26
N ARG A 778 -19.94 6.51 33.35
CA ARG A 778 -20.41 7.09 34.61
C ARG A 778 -21.87 6.73 34.81
N VAL A 779 -22.19 6.05 35.91
CA VAL A 779 -23.55 5.61 36.21
C VAL A 779 -24.42 6.80 36.59
N SER A 780 -25.60 6.93 35.98
CA SER A 780 -26.52 8.07 36.15
C SER A 780 -27.08 8.24 37.56
N SER A 781 -27.00 7.23 38.43
CA SER A 781 -27.63 7.24 39.76
C SER A 781 -26.69 7.58 40.93
N ASP A 782 -25.36 7.58 40.74
CA ASP A 782 -24.41 7.87 41.83
C ASP A 782 -23.10 8.46 41.29
N LYS A 783 -22.74 9.70 41.69
CA LYS A 783 -21.64 10.48 41.08
C LYS A 783 -20.24 9.91 41.33
N ASN A 784 -20.11 8.90 42.20
CA ASN A 784 -18.82 8.32 42.61
C ASN A 784 -18.54 6.90 42.08
N ALA A 785 -19.44 6.28 41.31
CA ALA A 785 -19.25 4.93 40.75
C ALA A 785 -18.93 4.99 39.24
N ASN A 786 -17.70 4.60 38.86
CA ASN A 786 -17.25 4.54 37.46
C ASN A 786 -16.78 3.14 37.06
N VAL A 787 -17.12 2.73 35.84
CA VAL A 787 -16.66 1.48 35.23
C VAL A 787 -16.06 1.75 33.87
N THR A 788 -15.07 0.96 33.45
CA THR A 788 -14.46 1.08 32.12
C THR A 788 -15.12 0.08 31.20
N LEU A 789 -15.88 0.55 30.21
CA LEU A 789 -16.41 -0.28 29.13
C LEU A 789 -15.30 -0.54 28.12
N ILE A 790 -15.14 -1.79 27.69
CA ILE A 790 -14.16 -2.19 26.68
C ILE A 790 -14.89 -3.00 25.59
N ASP A 791 -14.98 -2.47 24.37
CA ASP A 791 -15.46 -3.17 23.18
C ASP A 791 -14.36 -4.04 22.60
N LEU A 792 -14.62 -5.33 22.38
CA LEU A 792 -13.66 -6.28 21.84
C LEU A 792 -14.05 -6.74 20.42
N PRO A 793 -13.06 -6.90 19.51
CA PRO A 793 -13.30 -7.39 18.15
C PRO A 793 -14.07 -8.71 18.12
N GLY A 794 -15.08 -8.78 17.24
CA GLY A 794 -15.93 -9.98 17.07
C GLY A 794 -15.39 -11.01 16.07
N HIS A 795 -14.38 -10.65 15.27
CA HIS A 795 -13.86 -11.50 14.21
C HIS A 795 -13.19 -12.77 14.78
N GLU A 796 -13.34 -13.91 14.11
CA GLU A 796 -12.88 -15.22 14.60
C GLU A 796 -11.38 -15.26 14.92
N SER A 797 -10.56 -14.69 14.04
CA SER A 797 -9.10 -14.64 14.21
C SER A 797 -8.61 -13.76 15.36
N LEU A 798 -9.42 -12.80 15.82
CA LEU A 798 -8.99 -11.79 16.79
C LEU A 798 -9.62 -11.99 18.18
N ARG A 799 -10.86 -12.48 18.25
CA ARG A 799 -11.69 -12.44 19.47
C ARG A 799 -11.03 -13.11 20.69
N LEU A 800 -10.31 -14.22 20.51
CA LEU A 800 -9.64 -14.93 21.60
C LEU A 800 -8.36 -14.24 22.08
N GLN A 801 -7.58 -13.67 21.15
CA GLN A 801 -6.35 -12.92 21.48
C GLN A 801 -6.67 -11.71 22.35
N PHE A 802 -7.73 -10.97 22.00
CA PHE A 802 -8.17 -9.81 22.78
C PHE A 802 -8.83 -10.21 24.11
N LEU A 803 -9.61 -11.30 24.14
CA LEU A 803 -10.15 -11.83 25.38
C LEU A 803 -9.03 -12.19 26.37
N GLU A 804 -7.96 -12.84 25.91
CA GLU A 804 -6.80 -13.16 26.75
C GLU A 804 -6.17 -11.93 27.41
N ARG A 805 -6.02 -10.85 26.64
CA ARG A 805 -5.43 -9.60 27.12
C ARG A 805 -6.23 -8.94 28.25
N PHE A 806 -7.57 -9.03 28.23
CA PHE A 806 -8.44 -8.26 29.11
C PHE A 806 -9.19 -9.07 30.17
N LYS A 807 -9.28 -10.40 30.05
CA LYS A 807 -10.07 -11.26 30.97
C LYS A 807 -9.64 -11.20 32.45
N ALA A 808 -8.37 -10.90 32.73
CA ALA A 808 -7.86 -10.78 34.10
C ALA A 808 -8.37 -9.52 34.83
N ALA A 809 -8.66 -8.45 34.08
CA ALA A 809 -9.13 -7.16 34.59
C ALA A 809 -10.67 -7.06 34.66
N ALA A 810 -11.39 -8.05 34.09
CA ALA A 810 -12.84 -8.04 33.97
C ALA A 810 -13.53 -8.16 35.35
N ARG A 811 -14.34 -7.15 35.69
CA ARG A 811 -15.34 -7.19 36.77
C ARG A 811 -16.64 -7.84 36.27
N ALA A 812 -16.99 -7.60 35.01
CA ALA A 812 -18.17 -8.10 34.36
C ALA A 812 -17.96 -8.32 32.86
N ILE A 813 -18.78 -9.19 32.27
CA ILE A 813 -18.79 -9.52 30.84
C ILE A 813 -20.21 -9.32 30.32
N VAL A 814 -20.36 -8.57 29.24
CA VAL A 814 -21.61 -8.44 28.48
C VAL A 814 -21.41 -9.17 27.16
N PHE A 815 -22.09 -10.28 27.00
CA PHE A 815 -22.08 -11.08 25.79
C PHE A 815 -23.28 -10.70 24.91
N VAL A 816 -23.02 -10.01 23.81
CA VAL A 816 -24.03 -9.46 22.90
C VAL A 816 -24.37 -10.49 21.84
N VAL A 817 -25.67 -10.76 21.69
CA VAL A 817 -26.23 -11.73 20.74
C VAL A 817 -27.14 -10.99 19.76
N ASP A 818 -26.99 -11.28 18.46
CA ASP A 818 -27.94 -10.83 17.44
C ASP A 818 -29.23 -11.66 17.54
N SER A 819 -30.30 -11.07 18.04
CA SER A 819 -31.57 -11.78 18.24
C SER A 819 -32.29 -12.14 16.94
N VAL A 820 -31.94 -11.50 15.81
CA VAL A 820 -32.53 -11.74 14.48
C VAL A 820 -31.81 -12.88 13.78
N ALA A 821 -30.47 -12.87 13.80
CA ALA A 821 -29.64 -13.90 13.16
C ALA A 821 -29.46 -15.17 14.02
N PHE A 822 -29.83 -15.12 15.31
CA PHE A 822 -29.59 -16.19 16.29
C PHE A 822 -29.98 -17.60 15.81
N GLN A 823 -31.10 -17.76 15.11
CA GLN A 823 -31.56 -19.07 14.64
C GLN A 823 -30.56 -19.74 13.67
N ARG A 824 -29.79 -18.95 12.92
CA ARG A 824 -28.77 -19.44 11.97
C ARG A 824 -27.40 -19.60 12.63
N GLU A 825 -27.10 -18.75 13.63
CA GLU A 825 -25.78 -18.64 14.26
C GLU A 825 -25.68 -19.33 15.64
N VAL A 826 -26.74 -20.00 16.10
CA VAL A 826 -26.82 -20.58 17.44
C VAL A 826 -25.60 -21.44 17.82
N LYS A 827 -25.04 -22.18 16.85
CA LYS A 827 -23.85 -23.02 17.05
C LYS A 827 -22.61 -22.18 17.31
N ASP A 828 -22.35 -21.17 16.48
CA ASP A 828 -21.18 -20.30 16.58
C ASP A 828 -21.22 -19.44 17.85
N VAL A 829 -22.42 -18.96 18.20
CA VAL A 829 -22.68 -18.23 19.45
C VAL A 829 -22.41 -19.13 20.66
N ALA A 830 -22.94 -20.37 20.65
CA ALA A 830 -22.78 -21.32 21.74
C ALA A 830 -21.31 -21.78 21.87
N GLU A 831 -20.60 -22.01 20.77
CA GLU A 831 -19.19 -22.39 20.79
C GLU A 831 -18.32 -21.28 21.37
N PHE A 832 -18.52 -20.03 20.94
CA PHE A 832 -17.75 -18.91 21.49
C PHE A 832 -18.06 -18.69 22.98
N LEU A 833 -19.34 -18.77 23.37
CA LEU A 833 -19.74 -18.68 24.77
C LEU A 833 -19.13 -19.83 25.60
N TYR A 834 -19.10 -21.05 25.06
CA TYR A 834 -18.49 -22.21 25.73
C TYR A 834 -16.99 -21.97 25.99
N GLN A 835 -16.25 -21.42 25.03
CA GLN A 835 -14.82 -21.09 25.19
C GLN A 835 -14.60 -20.06 26.31
N VAL A 836 -15.46 -19.04 26.40
CA VAL A 836 -15.40 -18.03 27.48
C VAL A 836 -15.70 -18.66 28.84
N LEU A 837 -16.69 -19.57 28.91
CA LEU A 837 -17.15 -20.17 30.17
C LEU A 837 -16.23 -21.26 30.71
N VAL A 838 -15.41 -21.90 29.87
CA VAL A 838 -14.43 -22.92 30.28
C VAL A 838 -13.08 -22.32 30.66
N ASP A 839 -12.84 -21.05 30.33
CA ASP A 839 -11.59 -20.37 30.64
C ASP A 839 -11.29 -20.36 32.15
N SER A 840 -10.08 -20.81 32.51
CA SER A 840 -9.67 -20.98 33.91
C SER A 840 -9.61 -19.65 34.69
N THR A 841 -9.32 -18.54 34.01
CA THR A 841 -9.25 -17.21 34.61
C THR A 841 -10.65 -16.64 34.82
N VAL A 842 -11.55 -16.83 33.85
CA VAL A 842 -12.95 -16.43 33.96
C VAL A 842 -13.65 -17.22 35.08
N LEU A 843 -13.46 -18.54 35.15
CA LEU A 843 -14.02 -19.38 36.22
C LEU A 843 -13.47 -19.02 37.60
N LYS A 844 -12.15 -18.78 37.70
CA LYS A 844 -11.50 -18.38 38.97
C LYS A 844 -11.96 -16.99 39.44
N ASN A 845 -12.15 -16.05 38.51
CA ASN A 845 -12.53 -14.68 38.81
C ASN A 845 -14.04 -14.49 38.97
N ALA A 846 -14.84 -15.39 38.41
CA ALA A 846 -16.30 -15.39 38.38
C ALA A 846 -16.91 -13.98 38.14
N PRO A 847 -16.55 -13.29 37.03
CA PRO A 847 -17.13 -11.98 36.71
C PRO A 847 -18.64 -12.09 36.49
N ALA A 848 -19.42 -11.04 36.75
CA ALA A 848 -20.85 -11.08 36.45
C ALA A 848 -21.06 -11.17 34.92
N LEU A 849 -21.95 -12.07 34.45
CA LEU A 849 -22.21 -12.29 33.03
C LEU A 849 -23.62 -11.80 32.67
N LEU A 850 -23.71 -10.95 31.66
CA LEU A 850 -24.97 -10.53 31.06
C LEU A 850 -25.02 -10.99 29.61
N ILE A 851 -26.09 -11.66 29.21
CA ILE A 851 -26.38 -11.94 27.80
C ILE A 851 -27.34 -10.88 27.29
N ALA A 852 -26.83 -9.97 26.46
CA ALA A 852 -27.57 -8.86 25.88
C ALA A 852 -28.14 -9.29 24.51
N CYS A 853 -29.44 -9.55 24.46
CA CYS A 853 -30.17 -9.96 23.26
C CYS A 853 -30.53 -8.70 22.46
N ASN A 854 -29.66 -8.31 21.54
CA ASN A 854 -29.74 -7.05 20.80
C ASN A 854 -30.62 -7.17 19.53
N LYS A 855 -31.00 -6.03 18.95
CA LYS A 855 -31.85 -5.87 17.75
C LYS A 855 -33.33 -6.24 17.94
N GLN A 856 -33.87 -6.03 19.14
CA GLN A 856 -35.28 -6.28 19.45
C GLN A 856 -36.26 -5.31 18.75
N ASP A 857 -35.75 -4.28 18.07
CA ASP A 857 -36.51 -3.39 17.18
C ASP A 857 -36.98 -4.08 15.89
N VAL A 858 -36.43 -5.25 15.56
CA VAL A 858 -36.77 -6.00 14.34
C VAL A 858 -37.80 -7.10 14.66
N THR A 859 -38.88 -7.18 13.88
CA THR A 859 -40.03 -8.08 14.12
C THR A 859 -39.68 -9.57 14.20
N MET A 860 -38.57 -10.00 13.58
CA MET A 860 -38.12 -11.39 13.56
C MET A 860 -37.20 -11.76 14.74
N ALA A 861 -36.92 -10.82 15.65
CA ALA A 861 -36.04 -11.03 16.80
C ALA A 861 -36.58 -12.08 17.77
N LYS A 862 -35.69 -12.92 18.31
CA LYS A 862 -36.02 -13.90 19.35
C LYS A 862 -35.99 -13.26 20.73
N SER A 863 -36.92 -13.68 21.60
CA SER A 863 -36.92 -13.25 22.99
C SER A 863 -35.76 -13.85 23.77
N ALA A 864 -35.32 -13.16 24.83
CA ALA A 864 -34.28 -13.61 25.74
C ALA A 864 -34.55 -15.01 26.30
N LYS A 865 -35.82 -15.31 26.62
CA LYS A 865 -36.23 -16.63 27.14
C LYS A 865 -35.99 -17.75 26.13
N LEU A 866 -36.28 -17.51 24.85
CA LEU A 866 -36.05 -18.49 23.80
C LEU A 866 -34.55 -18.68 23.52
N ILE A 867 -33.80 -17.57 23.49
CA ILE A 867 -32.33 -17.59 23.32
C ILE A 867 -31.68 -18.38 24.45
N GLN A 868 -32.09 -18.16 25.70
CA GLN A 868 -31.62 -18.91 26.86
C GLN A 868 -31.85 -20.42 26.68
N GLN A 869 -33.08 -20.84 26.37
CA GLN A 869 -33.41 -22.26 26.20
C GLN A 869 -32.61 -22.94 25.07
N GLN A 870 -32.39 -22.24 23.96
CA GLN A 870 -31.61 -22.78 22.84
C GLN A 870 -30.10 -22.85 23.16
N LEU A 871 -29.54 -21.83 23.84
CA LEU A 871 -28.15 -21.87 24.29
C LEU A 871 -27.91 -22.96 25.33
N GLU A 872 -28.83 -23.16 26.28
CA GLU A 872 -28.71 -24.25 27.27
C GLU A 872 -28.65 -25.62 26.59
N LYS A 873 -29.49 -25.84 25.58
CA LYS A 873 -29.51 -27.07 24.78
C LYS A 873 -28.20 -27.27 24.01
N GLU A 874 -27.73 -26.26 23.28
CA GLU A 874 -26.49 -26.38 22.49
C GLU A 874 -25.24 -26.50 23.37
N LEU A 875 -25.16 -25.78 24.49
CA LEU A 875 -24.07 -25.92 25.46
C LEU A 875 -24.06 -27.32 26.09
N ASN A 876 -25.23 -27.91 26.34
CA ASN A 876 -25.32 -29.30 26.81
C ASN A 876 -24.74 -30.26 25.76
N THR A 877 -25.06 -30.07 24.49
CA THR A 877 -24.52 -30.85 23.37
C THR A 877 -22.99 -30.72 23.28
N LEU A 878 -22.45 -29.49 23.29
CA LEU A 878 -21.01 -29.20 23.22
C LEU A 878 -20.24 -29.79 24.40
N ARG A 879 -20.83 -29.74 25.60
CA ARG A 879 -20.26 -30.36 26.80
C ARG A 879 -20.12 -31.87 26.63
N VAL A 880 -21.16 -32.55 26.13
CA VAL A 880 -21.18 -34.01 25.95
C VAL A 880 -20.17 -34.42 24.87
N THR A 881 -20.16 -33.77 23.71
CA THR A 881 -19.24 -34.10 22.60
C THR A 881 -17.78 -33.88 22.97
N ARG A 882 -17.43 -32.77 23.62
CA ARG A 882 -16.03 -32.50 24.02
C ARG A 882 -15.56 -33.38 25.17
N SER A 883 -16.47 -33.88 26.02
CA SER A 883 -16.12 -34.84 27.08
C SER A 883 -15.90 -36.27 26.58
N ALA A 884 -16.32 -36.60 25.35
CA ALA A 884 -16.16 -37.91 24.72
C ALA A 884 -14.94 -38.00 23.78
N ALA A 885 -14.21 -36.90 23.55
CA ALA A 885 -13.04 -36.87 22.69
C ALA A 885 -11.77 -37.38 23.44
N PRO A 886 -10.98 -38.32 22.88
CA PRO A 886 -9.75 -38.78 23.51
C PRO A 886 -8.69 -37.67 23.49
N THR A 887 -8.09 -37.37 24.65
CA THR A 887 -7.01 -36.40 24.80
C THR A 887 -5.77 -36.83 24.01
N SER A 888 -5.48 -36.13 22.93
CA SER A 888 -4.18 -36.15 22.24
C SER A 888 -3.10 -35.56 23.13
N LEU A 889 -1.92 -36.18 23.09
CA LEU A 889 -0.72 -35.87 23.87
C LEU A 889 -0.25 -34.44 23.64
N ASP A 890 -0.47 -33.55 24.61
CA ASP A 890 0.39 -32.40 24.86
C ASP A 890 0.47 -32.18 26.38
N GLY A 891 1.64 -32.50 26.94
CA GLY A 891 1.93 -32.33 28.34
C GLY A 891 2.32 -30.89 28.65
N SER A 892 1.53 -30.21 29.47
CA SER A 892 1.94 -29.29 30.56
C SER A 892 0.78 -28.39 31.02
N ALA A 893 -0.19 -28.96 31.73
CA ALA A 893 -1.03 -28.20 32.66
C ALA A 893 -1.52 -29.12 33.77
N VAL A 894 -1.10 -28.84 35.01
CA VAL A 894 -1.62 -29.50 36.21
C VAL A 894 -3.05 -29.00 36.43
N GLY A 895 -4.02 -29.77 35.95
CA GLY A 895 -5.45 -29.53 36.12
C GLY A 895 -6.24 -30.07 34.93
N GLY A 896 -7.02 -31.13 35.12
CA GLY A 896 -7.86 -31.70 34.05
C GLY A 896 -8.81 -30.65 33.45
N PRO A 897 -9.32 -30.86 32.22
CA PRO A 897 -10.16 -29.88 31.52
C PRO A 897 -11.35 -29.48 32.40
N ALA A 898 -11.50 -28.18 32.65
CA ALA A 898 -12.59 -27.63 33.45
C ALA A 898 -13.93 -28.00 32.80
N GLN A 899 -14.72 -28.83 33.48
CA GLN A 899 -15.99 -29.33 32.96
C GLN A 899 -17.12 -28.35 33.28
N LEU A 900 -17.86 -27.90 32.25
CA LEU A 900 -18.99 -26.98 32.37
C LEU A 900 -20.22 -27.67 33.00
N GLY A 901 -20.79 -27.12 34.07
CA GLY A 901 -22.02 -27.63 34.72
C GLY A 901 -21.83 -28.91 35.55
N LYS A 902 -22.94 -29.49 36.04
CA LYS A 902 -22.92 -30.70 36.91
C LYS A 902 -23.01 -31.99 36.10
N LYS A 903 -22.17 -32.99 36.41
CA LYS A 903 -22.22 -34.33 35.81
C LYS A 903 -23.59 -34.98 36.06
N GLY A 904 -24.21 -35.56 35.02
CA GLY A 904 -25.47 -36.31 35.10
C GLY A 904 -26.76 -35.48 35.13
N LYS A 905 -26.69 -34.16 34.96
CA LYS A 905 -27.84 -33.28 34.73
C LYS A 905 -27.66 -32.48 33.45
N ASP A 906 -28.76 -32.11 32.81
CA ASP A 906 -28.74 -31.16 31.69
C ASP A 906 -28.19 -29.81 32.15
N PHE A 907 -27.48 -29.14 31.24
CA PHE A 907 -26.87 -27.84 31.53
C PHE A 907 -27.95 -26.77 31.73
N ASP A 908 -27.77 -25.96 32.77
CA ASP A 908 -28.59 -24.81 33.10
C ASP A 908 -27.65 -23.70 33.60
N PHE A 909 -27.88 -22.45 33.19
CA PHE A 909 -26.98 -21.34 33.55
C PHE A 909 -26.86 -21.10 35.06
N SER A 910 -27.82 -21.55 35.88
CA SER A 910 -27.73 -21.53 37.35
C SER A 910 -26.65 -22.42 37.94
N GLN A 911 -26.10 -23.35 37.14
CA GLN A 911 -25.03 -24.25 37.56
C GLN A 911 -23.64 -23.61 37.52
N LEU A 912 -23.52 -22.41 36.94
CA LEU A 912 -22.25 -21.69 36.83
C LEU A 912 -21.87 -20.97 38.14
N PRO A 913 -20.57 -20.79 38.42
CA PRO A 913 -20.11 -20.06 39.62
C PRO A 913 -20.38 -18.55 39.54
N MET A 914 -20.68 -18.04 38.35
CA MET A 914 -20.98 -16.63 38.09
C MET A 914 -22.47 -16.41 37.87
N ARG A 915 -22.96 -15.22 38.26
CA ARG A 915 -24.36 -14.83 38.05
C ARG A 915 -24.57 -14.49 36.58
N VAL A 916 -25.51 -15.18 35.93
CA VAL A 916 -25.90 -14.95 34.53
C VAL A 916 -27.28 -14.31 34.49
N GLU A 917 -27.42 -13.19 33.79
CA GLU A 917 -28.70 -12.53 33.50
C GLU A 917 -28.89 -12.37 31.99
N PHE A 918 -30.15 -12.32 31.54
CA PHE A 918 -30.51 -12.05 30.15
C PHE A 918 -31.31 -10.76 30.09
N VAL A 919 -30.98 -9.90 29.13
CA VAL A 919 -31.69 -8.64 28.88
C VAL A 919 -31.96 -8.49 27.40
N GLU A 920 -33.16 -8.02 27.07
CA GLU A 920 -33.57 -7.62 25.73
C GLU A 920 -33.20 -6.15 25.52
N CYS A 921 -32.56 -5.82 24.40
CA CYS A 921 -32.19 -4.44 24.08
C CYS A 921 -32.22 -4.15 22.58
N SER A 922 -32.26 -2.86 22.22
CA SER A 922 -32.07 -2.36 20.88
C SER A 922 -31.16 -1.14 20.86
N ALA A 923 -29.99 -1.29 20.24
CA ALA A 923 -29.05 -0.18 20.04
C ALA A 923 -29.52 0.85 18.99
N ARG A 924 -30.46 0.45 18.11
CA ARG A 924 -30.99 1.30 17.03
C ARG A 924 -32.26 2.04 17.44
N GLY A 925 -33.13 1.43 18.24
CA GLY A 925 -34.41 1.99 18.68
C GLY A 925 -35.55 1.69 17.69
N SER A 926 -36.80 1.81 18.14
CA SER A 926 -38.00 1.41 17.36
C SER A 926 -38.39 2.38 16.23
N LYS A 927 -37.76 3.57 16.15
CA LYS A 927 -38.02 4.62 15.15
C LYS A 927 -36.88 4.85 14.14
N GLY A 928 -35.96 3.90 13.98
CA GLY A 928 -34.85 4.04 13.03
C GLY A 928 -33.77 5.04 13.49
N GLU A 929 -33.22 5.85 12.57
CA GLU A 929 -32.06 6.72 12.83
C GLU A 929 -32.33 7.87 13.83
N GLU A 930 -33.60 8.26 14.00
CA GLU A 930 -34.05 9.24 15.01
C GLU A 930 -34.59 8.60 16.30
N GLY A 931 -34.56 7.27 16.40
CA GLY A 931 -35.05 6.54 17.58
C GLY A 931 -34.10 6.61 18.76
N ASP A 932 -34.66 6.86 19.95
CA ASP A 932 -33.98 6.59 21.22
C ASP A 932 -33.73 5.08 21.33
N ALA A 933 -32.50 4.74 21.70
CA ALA A 933 -32.10 3.35 21.85
C ALA A 933 -32.68 2.77 23.15
N ASP A 934 -33.22 1.55 23.06
CA ASP A 934 -33.88 0.86 24.18
C ASP A 934 -32.90 -0.11 24.85
N PHE A 935 -32.17 0.40 25.84
CA PHE A 935 -31.21 -0.39 26.62
C PHE A 935 -31.28 -0.08 28.13
N GLU A 936 -32.42 0.39 28.63
CA GLU A 936 -32.61 0.66 30.06
C GLU A 936 -32.29 -0.56 30.94
N GLY A 937 -32.58 -1.77 30.45
CA GLY A 937 -32.24 -3.01 31.15
C GLY A 937 -30.73 -3.20 31.32
N LEU A 938 -29.95 -2.86 30.29
CA LEU A 938 -28.49 -2.91 30.32
C LEU A 938 -27.93 -1.85 31.28
N GLU A 939 -28.48 -0.63 31.29
CA GLU A 939 -28.04 0.43 32.20
C GLU A 939 -28.35 0.11 33.66
N LYS A 940 -29.56 -0.38 33.95
CA LYS A 940 -29.93 -0.84 35.31
C LYS A 940 -29.01 -1.97 35.78
N TRP A 941 -28.55 -2.82 34.86
CA TRP A 941 -27.59 -3.87 35.18
C TRP A 941 -26.18 -3.30 35.41
N LEU A 942 -25.67 -2.44 34.53
CA LEU A 942 -24.37 -1.78 34.69
C LEU A 942 -24.30 -0.96 35.98
N ALA A 943 -25.42 -0.32 36.38
CA ALA A 943 -25.55 0.39 37.64
C ALA A 943 -25.45 -0.52 38.88
N LYS A 944 -25.93 -1.76 38.80
CA LYS A 944 -25.74 -2.77 39.86
C LYS A 944 -24.31 -3.28 39.94
N ILE A 945 -23.58 -3.23 38.81
CA ILE A 945 -22.22 -3.75 38.69
C ILE A 945 -21.18 -2.72 39.11
N ALA A 946 -21.37 -1.42 38.83
CA ALA A 946 -20.49 -0.34 39.27
C ALA A 946 -20.37 -0.30 40.80
#